data_AF-A0A2V8IT43-F1
#
_entry.id   AF-A0A2V8IT43-F1
#
_cell.length_a   1.000
_cell.length_b   1.000
_cell.length_c   1.000
_cell.angle_alpha   90.00
_cell.angle_beta   90.00
_cell.angle_gamma   90.00
#
_symmetry.space_group_name_H-M   'P 1'
#
loop_
_entity.id
_entity.type
_entity.pdbx_description
1 polymer ?
#
loop_
_entity_poly.entity_id
_entity_poly.type
_entity_poly.pdbx_seq_one_letter_code
_entity_poly.pdbx_strand_id
1 'polypeptide(L)'
;MRWGTVLAGASIVAATAATVHAQQAQKVTAGAEFDVSDTARRWLGNGYRDVWAEPFEAPVLDLSREGGGLEPVRQVGQLQTAGLAFVGADGNSYTFRSLHKEPERILPPEWRNSWPAKVLHDATSATHPAAAVILPVLAEAARVLHTEPRLVVMPDDPRLAAFRSRFANQLGTIEEYPTAAAPGHAGFHGATAIVSSSALWTRWLEGPENRIDTRAFLRARILDLFVENYDRRRGQWRWMQIPGQPRWQPLPEDPDMVFVRHDGLVAAGMRGRQPTLLAFSDDFPSNLEGPTRNAAEVDRWLLTDLEGPVFTDTARELQAAWTDEVIDRAIAQMPKEWQRVDHGFLAQSLRARRAALVPYVEHFYRYLARAVDVHLTNRDERVSIATADDGSATLTATASGETGPYYSRRFLPAETREVRVYLHGGVDRVERTGRSRRIHIRLIADGGNKIVMSGNRTSEVWAEAGHVTGDRLKQEGPWKNPEPIKDAPWLEPRSYGSLTLWEPIAWIAPDVGFVLGAGWTHTVYGFRSEPFAQEHTLKAGWSFGGSSGKVQYDGLFNRPGSRLGYGVRTFLSGVEQINYFGLGNETPEQSNKSRYHSRQSVISLAPALRYIPSRAFSITIGPEIRYSRSGQTAGSLLFEQKPYGTGDFNLVALRGGVELDTRKTSRTSVLDVTSGVPAGDAAADLPPGRGLLALASASVTPGAWDVTETYSAIDGSIAAYIGNTHVQLASRIGGKRLFGEYPWFDAASIGGRNDRGYHSHRFAGDGSLYGNVEIRMYFGPPRFSSVFPVRFGLVGFVDTGRVWLEGQTSHQWHPSAGGGLLMKPIGTGIVLRAAVAAGSEGPLLYIGSGFRF
;
A
#
# COMPACT_ATOMS: atom_id res chain seq x y z
N MET A 1 -77.42 73.47 -6.77
CA MET A 1 -77.68 72.66 -5.55
C MET A 1 -77.26 71.23 -5.84
N ARG A 2 -76.56 70.57 -4.90
CA ARG A 2 -76.17 69.14 -4.84
C ARG A 2 -74.90 68.66 -5.57
N TRP A 3 -73.81 68.66 -4.79
CA TRP A 3 -72.97 67.51 -4.38
C TRP A 3 -72.73 66.33 -5.33
N GLY A 4 -71.45 65.99 -5.50
CA GLY A 4 -70.95 64.73 -6.05
C GLY A 4 -69.42 64.68 -6.10
N THR A 5 -68.79 64.36 -4.97
CA THR A 5 -67.37 64.02 -4.81
C THR A 5 -67.09 62.58 -5.26
N VAL A 6 -65.88 62.27 -5.75
CA VAL A 6 -64.96 61.22 -5.21
C VAL A 6 -63.67 61.10 -6.08
N LEU A 7 -62.56 61.44 -5.42
CA LEU A 7 -61.17 60.95 -5.43
C LEU A 7 -60.47 60.46 -6.72
N ALA A 8 -59.39 61.18 -7.03
CA ALA A 8 -58.23 60.72 -7.80
C ALA A 8 -57.25 59.95 -6.90
N GLY A 9 -56.84 58.76 -7.31
CA GLY A 9 -55.77 57.98 -6.68
C GLY A 9 -54.42 58.24 -7.36
N ALA A 10 -53.43 58.65 -6.58
CA ALA A 10 -52.02 58.75 -7.00
C ALA A 10 -51.31 57.41 -6.77
N SER A 11 -50.74 56.84 -7.81
CA SER A 11 -49.85 55.67 -7.72
C SER A 11 -48.41 56.15 -7.54
N ILE A 12 -47.85 55.90 -6.35
CA ILE A 12 -46.42 56.05 -6.08
C ILE A 12 -45.75 54.72 -6.47
N VAL A 13 -44.99 54.72 -7.55
CA VAL A 13 -44.04 53.64 -7.86
C VAL A 13 -42.75 53.97 -7.11
N ALA A 14 -42.53 53.30 -5.97
CA ALA A 14 -41.25 53.33 -5.29
C ALA A 14 -40.28 52.40 -6.04
N ALA A 15 -39.39 52.99 -6.85
CA ALA A 15 -38.21 52.30 -7.35
C ALA A 15 -37.21 52.17 -6.19
N THR A 16 -37.21 51.03 -5.50
CA THR A 16 -36.09 50.64 -4.64
C THR A 16 -34.92 50.25 -5.53
N ALA A 17 -34.03 51.21 -5.79
CA ALA A 17 -32.70 50.91 -6.26
C ALA A 17 -32.00 50.09 -5.17
N ALA A 18 -31.96 48.77 -5.35
CA ALA A 18 -31.03 47.93 -4.62
C ALA A 18 -29.62 48.39 -5.01
N THR A 19 -28.98 49.15 -4.13
CA THR A 19 -27.54 49.39 -4.20
C THR A 19 -26.86 48.02 -4.09
N VAL A 20 -26.49 47.45 -5.23
CA VAL A 20 -25.53 46.35 -5.30
C VAL A 20 -24.22 46.92 -4.76
N HIS A 21 -24.01 46.80 -3.46
CA HIS A 21 -22.67 46.98 -2.89
C HIS A 21 -21.79 45.93 -3.56
N ALA A 22 -20.85 46.38 -4.39
CA ALA A 22 -19.85 45.51 -4.98
C ALA A 22 -19.13 44.78 -3.84
N GLN A 23 -19.20 43.45 -3.82
CA GLN A 23 -18.45 42.67 -2.87
C GLN A 23 -16.98 43.00 -3.06
N GLN A 24 -16.32 43.43 -1.98
CA GLN A 24 -14.92 43.83 -2.04
C GLN A 24 -14.10 42.65 -2.57
N ALA A 25 -13.32 42.89 -3.62
CA ALA A 25 -12.40 41.88 -4.17
C ALA A 25 -10.97 42.22 -3.75
N GLN A 26 -10.15 41.18 -3.59
CA GLN A 26 -8.74 41.29 -3.25
C GLN A 26 -7.91 40.52 -4.27
N LYS A 27 -6.85 41.16 -4.78
CA LYS A 27 -5.87 40.49 -5.62
C LYS A 27 -5.03 39.54 -4.78
N VAL A 28 -5.02 38.26 -5.14
CA VAL A 28 -4.33 37.19 -4.42
C VAL A 28 -3.66 36.23 -5.40
N THR A 29 -2.73 35.43 -4.89
CA THR A 29 -2.09 34.32 -5.60
C THR A 29 -2.22 33.08 -4.72
N ALA A 30 -2.64 31.95 -5.29
CA ALA A 30 -2.92 30.75 -4.51
C ALA A 30 -1.65 30.07 -3.97
N GLY A 31 -0.56 30.08 -4.76
CA GLY A 31 0.71 29.48 -4.39
C GLY A 31 1.85 30.00 -5.25
N ALA A 32 2.26 31.24 -5.02
CA ALA A 32 3.37 31.90 -5.73
C ALA A 32 4.69 31.12 -5.60
N GLU A 33 4.83 30.36 -4.51
CA GLU A 33 5.96 29.47 -4.22
C GLU A 33 6.12 28.31 -5.21
N PHE A 34 5.11 28.00 -6.02
CA PHE A 34 5.17 26.92 -7.02
C PHE A 34 5.76 27.35 -8.37
N ASP A 35 6.06 28.64 -8.54
CA ASP A 35 6.83 29.13 -9.69
C ASP A 35 8.30 28.71 -9.56
N VAL A 36 8.71 27.75 -10.38
CA VAL A 36 10.02 27.10 -10.32
C VAL A 36 10.65 27.00 -11.71
N SER A 37 11.98 26.85 -11.74
CA SER A 37 12.77 26.71 -12.98
C SER A 37 12.33 25.55 -13.87
N ASP A 38 12.59 25.64 -15.18
CA ASP A 38 12.34 24.56 -16.16
C ASP A 38 12.98 23.22 -15.77
N THR A 39 14.15 23.26 -15.13
CA THR A 39 14.80 22.05 -14.61
C THR A 39 13.95 21.39 -13.53
N ALA A 40 13.42 22.16 -12.58
CA ALA A 40 12.54 21.64 -11.54
C ALA A 40 11.24 21.07 -12.16
N ARG A 41 10.65 21.78 -13.14
CA ARG A 41 9.47 21.32 -13.89
C ARG A 41 9.71 19.99 -14.59
N ARG A 42 10.86 19.80 -15.24
CA ARG A 42 11.21 18.53 -15.90
C ARG A 42 11.26 17.34 -14.93
N TRP A 43 11.81 17.54 -13.73
CA TRP A 43 12.01 16.45 -12.75
C TRP A 43 10.78 16.20 -11.87
N LEU A 44 10.19 17.27 -11.34
CA LEU A 44 9.07 17.22 -10.39
C LEU A 44 7.70 17.28 -11.07
N GLY A 45 7.64 17.76 -12.30
CA GLY A 45 6.42 17.88 -13.10
C GLY A 45 5.98 19.32 -13.29
N ASN A 46 5.20 19.56 -14.34
CA ASN A 46 4.52 20.83 -14.56
C ASN A 46 3.31 20.96 -13.63
N GLY A 47 2.56 19.86 -13.42
CA GLY A 47 1.34 19.88 -12.60
C GLY A 47 0.42 21.04 -12.98
N TYR A 48 -0.08 21.79 -12.00
CA TYR A 48 -0.85 23.02 -12.19
C TYR A 48 -0.10 24.25 -11.69
N ARG A 49 1.23 24.23 -11.69
CA ARG A 49 2.07 25.33 -11.14
C ARG A 49 1.72 26.69 -11.71
N ASP A 50 1.45 26.76 -13.01
CA ASP A 50 1.11 28.02 -13.68
C ASP A 50 -0.24 28.55 -13.19
N VAL A 51 -1.21 27.68 -12.91
CA VAL A 51 -2.49 28.04 -12.29
C VAL A 51 -2.28 28.52 -10.85
N TRP A 52 -1.45 27.83 -10.07
CA TRP A 52 -1.15 28.21 -8.69
C TRP A 52 -0.44 29.58 -8.58
N ALA A 53 0.46 29.88 -9.51
CA ALA A 53 1.27 31.09 -9.52
C ALA A 53 0.55 32.31 -10.15
N GLU A 54 -0.49 32.08 -10.97
CA GLU A 54 -1.23 33.15 -11.63
C GLU A 54 -2.09 33.97 -10.64
N PRO A 55 -1.81 35.28 -10.47
CA PRO A 55 -2.62 36.16 -9.61
C PRO A 55 -4.00 36.43 -10.19
N PHE A 56 -5.01 36.52 -9.34
CA PHE A 56 -6.40 36.82 -9.74
C PHE A 56 -7.13 37.64 -8.67
N GLU A 57 -8.29 38.19 -9.02
CA GLU A 57 -9.17 38.86 -8.05
C GLU A 57 -10.15 37.85 -7.45
N ALA A 58 -10.09 37.67 -6.13
CA ALA A 58 -11.00 36.82 -5.38
C ALA A 58 -11.94 37.67 -4.49
N PRO A 59 -13.22 37.30 -4.34
CA PRO A 59 -14.13 38.01 -3.46
C PRO A 59 -13.73 37.83 -1.99
N VAL A 60 -13.75 38.91 -1.23
CA VAL A 60 -13.55 38.87 0.23
C VAL A 60 -14.86 38.42 0.88
N LEU A 61 -14.77 37.46 1.79
CA LEU A 61 -15.91 36.95 2.54
C LEU A 61 -16.44 38.02 3.50
N ASP A 62 -17.73 38.32 3.45
CA ASP A 62 -18.39 39.22 4.40
C ASP A 62 -18.99 38.40 5.54
N LEU A 63 -18.27 38.33 6.67
CA LEU A 63 -18.71 37.57 7.85
C LEU A 63 -19.99 38.11 8.47
N SER A 64 -20.38 39.36 8.21
CA SER A 64 -21.60 39.95 8.78
C SER A 64 -22.85 39.61 7.99
N ARG A 65 -22.70 39.27 6.70
CA ARG A 65 -23.81 39.03 5.77
C ARG A 65 -23.97 37.57 5.40
N GLU A 66 -22.87 36.84 5.22
CA GLU A 66 -22.91 35.42 4.86
C GLU A 66 -23.64 34.61 5.94
N GLY A 67 -24.56 33.72 5.55
CA GLY A 67 -25.36 32.93 6.50
C GLY A 67 -26.15 33.78 7.51
N GLY A 68 -26.47 35.04 7.19
CA GLY A 68 -27.08 36.00 8.13
C GLY A 68 -26.13 36.54 9.21
N GLY A 69 -24.84 36.21 9.11
CA GLY A 69 -23.79 36.51 10.09
C GLY A 69 -23.09 35.23 10.53
N LEU A 70 -21.83 35.03 10.12
CA LEU A 70 -21.02 33.87 10.46
C LEU A 70 -20.27 34.07 11.78
N GLU A 71 -20.46 33.15 12.71
CA GLU A 71 -19.70 33.05 13.95
C GLU A 71 -18.71 31.87 13.88
N PRO A 72 -17.39 32.09 14.07
CA PRO A 72 -16.40 31.02 14.04
C PRO A 72 -16.51 30.14 15.29
N VAL A 73 -16.59 28.83 15.09
CA VAL A 73 -16.78 27.86 16.18
C VAL A 73 -15.49 27.16 16.56
N ARG A 74 -14.82 26.53 15.58
CA ARG A 74 -13.62 25.73 15.82
C ARG A 74 -12.83 25.49 14.56
N GLN A 75 -11.53 25.26 14.73
CA GLN A 75 -10.69 24.74 13.66
C GLN A 75 -11.14 23.31 13.28
N VAL A 76 -11.19 23.06 11.98
CA VAL A 76 -11.46 21.76 11.34
C VAL A 76 -10.38 21.43 10.31
N GLY A 77 -10.49 20.28 9.66
CA GLY A 77 -9.47 19.76 8.75
C GLY A 77 -8.45 18.88 9.46
N GLN A 78 -8.10 17.76 8.84
CA GLN A 78 -7.09 16.82 9.34
C GLN A 78 -5.80 16.93 8.52
N LEU A 79 -4.67 16.56 9.13
CA LEU A 79 -3.36 16.39 8.50
C LEU A 79 -2.80 17.67 7.85
N GLN A 80 -3.14 17.91 6.58
CA GLN A 80 -2.46 18.85 5.66
C GLN A 80 -3.23 20.15 5.40
N THR A 81 -4.56 20.13 5.49
CA THR A 81 -5.43 21.28 5.18
C THR A 81 -6.05 21.83 6.45
N ALA A 82 -5.92 23.14 6.70
CA ALA A 82 -6.66 23.79 7.78
C ALA A 82 -7.99 24.33 7.27
N GLY A 83 -9.04 24.13 8.06
CA GLY A 83 -10.34 24.74 7.86
C GLY A 83 -10.88 25.37 9.14
N LEU A 84 -11.93 26.16 9.00
CA LEU A 84 -12.63 26.83 10.09
C LEU A 84 -14.13 26.57 9.93
N ALA A 85 -14.74 25.99 10.95
CA ALA A 85 -16.18 25.81 11.00
C ALA A 85 -16.85 27.08 11.53
N PHE A 86 -17.96 27.46 10.91
CA PHE A 86 -18.81 28.57 11.29
C PHE A 86 -20.25 28.09 11.52
N VAL A 87 -20.98 28.86 12.33
CA VAL A 87 -22.45 28.79 12.41
C VAL A 87 -23.01 30.10 11.90
N GLY A 88 -23.99 30.03 11.01
CA GLY A 88 -24.75 31.18 10.53
C GLY A 88 -25.94 31.49 11.43
N ALA A 89 -26.33 32.77 11.48
CA ALA A 89 -27.57 33.19 12.13
C ALA A 89 -28.83 32.67 11.42
N ASP A 90 -28.71 32.18 10.19
CA ASP A 90 -29.75 31.48 9.44
C ASP A 90 -30.00 30.03 9.90
N GLY A 91 -29.21 29.53 10.86
CA GLY A 91 -29.31 28.17 11.41
C GLY A 91 -28.42 27.15 10.69
N ASN A 92 -27.76 27.52 9.60
CA ASN A 92 -26.88 26.63 8.85
C ASN A 92 -25.46 26.59 9.43
N SER A 93 -24.74 25.51 9.15
CA SER A 93 -23.31 25.40 9.43
C SER A 93 -22.51 25.64 8.15
N TYR A 94 -21.34 26.26 8.26
CA TYR A 94 -20.46 26.53 7.12
C TYR A 94 -19.04 26.09 7.41
N THR A 95 -18.28 25.76 6.38
CA THR A 95 -16.86 25.44 6.50
C THR A 95 -16.05 26.25 5.51
N PHE A 96 -15.09 27.03 6.03
CA PHE A 96 -14.01 27.57 5.23
C PHE A 96 -12.88 26.55 5.17
N ARG A 97 -12.33 26.28 3.98
CA ARG A 97 -11.17 25.43 3.76
C ARG A 97 -10.07 26.22 3.08
N SER A 98 -8.91 26.30 3.71
CA SER A 98 -7.76 27.00 3.13
C SER A 98 -7.20 26.25 1.93
N LEU A 99 -6.82 26.98 0.88
CA LEU A 99 -6.01 26.41 -0.21
C LEU A 99 -4.54 26.25 0.19
N HIS A 100 -4.09 26.93 1.24
CA HIS A 100 -2.74 26.76 1.75
C HIS A 100 -2.62 25.42 2.48
N LYS A 101 -1.80 24.52 1.92
CA LYS A 101 -1.56 23.17 2.45
C LYS A 101 -0.21 23.11 3.17
N GLU A 102 -0.17 22.39 4.28
CA GLU A 102 1.03 22.12 5.10
C GLU A 102 1.32 20.60 5.08
N PRO A 103 1.61 19.99 3.91
CA PRO A 103 1.71 18.54 3.81
C PRO A 103 2.86 17.94 4.62
N GLU A 104 3.89 18.73 4.92
CA GLU A 104 5.01 18.36 5.79
C GLU A 104 4.60 17.97 7.22
N ARG A 105 3.39 18.32 7.68
CA ARG A 105 2.88 17.93 9.00
C ARG A 105 2.73 16.43 9.17
N ILE A 106 2.54 15.68 8.07
CA ILE A 106 2.48 14.21 8.10
C ILE A 106 3.86 13.57 8.26
N LEU A 107 4.92 14.35 8.02
CA LEU A 107 6.28 13.87 8.14
C LEU A 107 6.71 13.84 9.62
N PRO A 108 7.61 12.92 9.99
CA PRO A 108 8.25 12.94 11.29
C PRO A 108 8.88 14.32 11.57
N PRO A 109 8.94 14.78 12.83
CA PRO A 109 9.49 16.10 13.16
C PRO A 109 10.85 16.40 12.52
N GLU A 110 11.73 15.41 12.45
CA GLU A 110 13.08 15.48 11.84
C GLU A 110 13.06 15.90 10.35
N TRP A 111 11.94 15.69 9.66
CA TRP A 111 11.79 15.88 8.22
C TRP A 111 11.09 17.18 7.84
N ARG A 112 10.41 17.84 8.78
CA ARG A 112 9.53 18.97 8.44
C ARG A 112 10.26 20.15 7.79
N ASN A 113 11.56 20.30 8.06
CA ASN A 113 12.41 21.37 7.52
C ASN A 113 13.41 20.88 6.45
N SER A 114 13.13 19.74 5.83
CA SER A 114 14.07 19.03 4.94
C SER A 114 13.73 19.23 3.45
N TRP A 115 14.64 18.90 2.51
CA TRP A 115 14.27 18.95 1.08
C TRP A 115 13.11 17.98 0.72
N PRO A 116 12.94 16.78 1.34
CA PRO A 116 11.74 15.97 1.14
C PRO A 116 10.46 16.66 1.57
N ALA A 117 10.48 17.47 2.64
CA ALA A 117 9.35 18.32 2.98
C ALA A 117 9.10 19.36 1.89
N LYS A 118 10.17 19.96 1.32
CA LYS A 118 10.03 20.85 0.16
C LYS A 118 9.46 20.13 -1.06
N VAL A 119 9.84 18.88 -1.33
CA VAL A 119 9.31 18.09 -2.46
C VAL A 119 7.88 17.62 -2.21
N LEU A 120 7.54 17.27 -0.97
CA LEU A 120 6.17 16.94 -0.59
C LEU A 120 5.26 18.18 -0.67
N HIS A 121 5.75 19.33 -0.23
CA HIS A 121 5.08 20.63 -0.38
C HIS A 121 4.92 20.99 -1.86
N ASP A 122 6.00 20.89 -2.63
CA ASP A 122 6.01 21.08 -4.08
C ASP A 122 5.03 20.14 -4.82
N ALA A 123 4.85 18.91 -4.34
CA ALA A 123 3.89 17.96 -4.89
C ALA A 123 2.43 18.42 -4.73
N THR A 124 2.11 19.39 -3.86
CA THR A 124 0.81 20.07 -3.83
C THR A 124 0.51 20.76 -5.16
N SER A 125 1.52 21.24 -5.90
CA SER A 125 1.32 21.82 -7.23
C SER A 125 0.73 20.85 -8.25
N ALA A 126 0.78 19.53 -7.99
CA ALA A 126 0.15 18.53 -8.84
C ALA A 126 -1.37 18.46 -8.67
N THR A 127 -1.95 19.03 -7.61
CA THR A 127 -3.41 19.11 -7.44
C THR A 127 -3.94 20.42 -8.01
N HIS A 128 -5.18 20.40 -8.52
CA HIS A 128 -5.78 21.57 -9.15
C HIS A 128 -6.43 22.48 -8.07
N PRO A 129 -6.02 23.75 -7.91
CA PRO A 129 -6.50 24.61 -6.81
C PRO A 129 -8.00 24.95 -6.92
N ALA A 130 -8.57 24.89 -8.13
CA ALA A 130 -10.00 25.09 -8.38
C ALA A 130 -10.86 23.82 -8.35
N ALA A 131 -10.31 22.64 -8.02
CA ALA A 131 -11.05 21.38 -8.12
C ALA A 131 -12.41 21.42 -7.42
N ALA A 132 -12.45 22.00 -6.21
CA ALA A 132 -13.66 22.12 -5.42
C ALA A 132 -14.78 22.90 -6.14
N VAL A 133 -14.46 23.98 -6.87
CA VAL A 133 -15.48 24.83 -7.52
C VAL A 133 -15.90 24.32 -8.90
N ILE A 134 -15.08 23.48 -9.55
CA ILE A 134 -15.40 22.86 -10.85
C ILE A 134 -16.42 21.72 -10.67
N LEU A 135 -16.23 20.91 -9.62
CA LEU A 135 -16.98 19.67 -9.41
C LEU A 135 -18.50 19.82 -9.29
N PRO A 136 -19.07 20.84 -8.62
CA PRO A 136 -20.51 21.00 -8.48
C PRO A 136 -21.26 20.95 -9.80
N VAL A 137 -20.75 21.63 -10.85
CA VAL A 137 -21.38 21.64 -12.18
C VAL A 137 -21.40 20.23 -12.81
N LEU A 138 -20.31 19.48 -12.65
CA LEU A 138 -20.23 18.10 -13.16
C LEU A 138 -21.11 17.14 -12.33
N ALA A 139 -21.17 17.35 -11.01
CA ALA A 139 -21.98 16.57 -10.08
C ALA A 139 -23.48 16.80 -10.31
N GLU A 140 -23.90 18.05 -10.51
CA GLU A 140 -25.27 18.42 -10.86
C GLU A 140 -25.73 17.72 -12.14
N ALA A 141 -24.93 17.81 -13.21
CA ALA A 141 -25.20 17.13 -14.48
C ALA A 141 -25.25 15.59 -14.31
N ALA A 142 -24.43 15.05 -13.41
CA ALA A 142 -24.41 13.63 -13.07
C ALA A 142 -25.51 13.21 -12.07
N ARG A 143 -26.32 14.15 -11.56
CA ARG A 143 -27.32 13.93 -10.49
C ARG A 143 -26.71 13.31 -9.23
N VAL A 144 -25.51 13.77 -8.89
CA VAL A 144 -24.78 13.41 -7.68
C VAL A 144 -24.98 14.54 -6.66
N LEU A 145 -25.38 14.20 -5.44
CA LEU A 145 -25.51 15.19 -4.36
C LEU A 145 -24.14 15.79 -4.04
N HIS A 146 -24.08 17.10 -3.84
CA HIS A 146 -22.83 17.83 -3.67
C HIS A 146 -23.08 19.10 -2.86
N THR A 147 -22.02 19.65 -2.29
CA THR A 147 -21.99 21.02 -1.76
C THR A 147 -21.62 22.01 -2.85
N GLU A 148 -21.86 23.31 -2.63
CA GLU A 148 -21.53 24.39 -3.55
C GLU A 148 -20.40 25.27 -2.97
N PRO A 149 -19.14 24.81 -2.97
CA PRO A 149 -18.01 25.62 -2.55
C PRO A 149 -17.77 26.77 -3.52
N ARG A 150 -17.39 27.92 -2.98
CA ARG A 150 -16.99 29.10 -3.74
C ARG A 150 -15.67 29.67 -3.23
N LEU A 151 -14.81 30.13 -4.15
CA LEU A 151 -13.53 30.74 -3.81
C LEU A 151 -13.76 32.08 -3.11
N VAL A 152 -13.09 32.28 -1.96
CA VAL A 152 -13.13 33.52 -1.19
C VAL A 152 -11.80 33.79 -0.49
N VAL A 153 -11.55 35.06 -0.19
CA VAL A 153 -10.51 35.47 0.77
C VAL A 153 -11.15 35.69 2.12
N MET A 154 -10.62 35.05 3.15
CA MET A 154 -11.03 35.31 4.54
C MET A 154 -10.62 36.73 4.94
N PRO A 155 -11.54 37.59 5.41
CA PRO A 155 -11.18 38.95 5.79
C PRO A 155 -10.30 38.97 7.04
N ASP A 156 -9.52 40.04 7.19
CA ASP A 156 -8.88 40.38 8.46
C ASP A 156 -9.89 41.06 9.42
N ASP A 157 -10.86 40.27 9.92
CA ASP A 157 -11.98 40.77 10.73
C ASP A 157 -11.83 40.39 12.22
N PRO A 158 -12.03 41.34 13.18
CA PRO A 158 -12.03 41.05 14.61
C PRO A 158 -12.98 39.92 15.06
N ARG A 159 -14.07 39.66 14.33
CA ARG A 159 -15.02 38.55 14.60
C ARG A 159 -14.37 37.18 14.55
N LEU A 160 -13.24 37.04 13.84
CA LEU A 160 -12.45 35.80 13.84
C LEU A 160 -11.81 35.49 15.20
N ALA A 161 -11.74 36.46 16.11
CA ALA A 161 -11.21 36.31 17.47
C ALA A 161 -9.86 35.56 17.48
N ALA A 162 -9.76 34.46 18.24
CA ALA A 162 -8.53 33.66 18.35
C ALA A 162 -8.10 33.00 17.02
N PHE A 163 -9.02 32.84 16.06
CA PHE A 163 -8.74 32.24 14.75
C PHE A 163 -8.15 33.24 13.76
N ARG A 164 -8.24 34.55 14.03
CA ARG A 164 -7.77 35.64 13.15
C ARG A 164 -6.30 35.46 12.75
N SER A 165 -5.43 35.12 13.69
CA SER A 165 -3.99 34.96 13.46
C SER A 165 -3.64 33.84 12.46
N ARG A 166 -4.50 32.83 12.33
CA ARG A 166 -4.30 31.71 11.41
C ARG A 166 -5.02 31.92 10.08
N PHE A 167 -6.22 32.48 10.08
CA PHE A 167 -7.10 32.47 8.90
C PHE A 167 -7.23 33.81 8.18
N ALA A 168 -6.89 34.95 8.80
CA ALA A 168 -7.01 36.26 8.15
C ALA A 168 -6.20 36.32 6.85
N ASN A 169 -6.81 36.89 5.80
CA ASN A 169 -6.26 37.05 4.45
C ASN A 169 -5.93 35.73 3.72
N GLN A 170 -6.33 34.57 4.23
CA GLN A 170 -6.14 33.31 3.54
C GLN A 170 -7.13 33.15 2.38
N LEU A 171 -6.64 32.68 1.23
CA LEU A 171 -7.47 32.20 0.14
C LEU A 171 -7.97 30.78 0.46
N GLY A 172 -9.24 30.54 0.20
CA GLY A 172 -9.87 29.25 0.43
C GLY A 172 -11.22 29.12 -0.27
N THR A 173 -11.95 28.07 0.08
CA THR A 173 -13.34 27.90 -0.31
C THR A 173 -14.25 27.99 0.91
N ILE A 174 -15.42 28.60 0.76
CA ILE A 174 -16.51 28.55 1.73
C ILE A 174 -17.67 27.73 1.15
N GLU A 175 -18.24 26.85 1.95
CA GLU A 175 -19.40 26.02 1.59
C GLU A 175 -20.30 25.81 2.82
N GLU A 176 -21.59 25.54 2.58
CA GLU A 176 -22.45 24.98 3.62
C GLU A 176 -21.88 23.62 4.06
N TYR A 177 -21.82 23.38 5.36
CA TYR A 177 -21.49 22.08 5.92
C TYR A 177 -22.79 21.30 6.12
N PRO A 178 -23.01 20.20 5.39
CA PRO A 178 -24.27 19.47 5.44
C PRO A 178 -24.58 18.95 6.85
N THR A 179 -25.74 19.31 7.40
CA THR A 179 -26.24 18.82 8.69
C THR A 179 -27.67 18.30 8.52
N ALA A 180 -28.06 17.36 9.39
CA ALA A 180 -29.42 16.86 9.44
C ALA A 180 -30.39 17.92 10.00
N ALA A 181 -31.68 17.75 9.73
CA ALA A 181 -32.73 18.62 10.25
C ALA A 181 -32.67 18.76 11.78
N ALA A 182 -32.86 19.98 12.26
CA ALA A 182 -32.85 20.34 13.67
C ALA A 182 -33.79 21.54 13.90
N PRO A 183 -34.17 21.90 15.14
CA PRO A 183 -34.97 23.10 15.38
C PRO A 183 -34.30 24.34 14.77
N GLY A 184 -34.97 25.00 13.82
CA GLY A 184 -34.43 26.15 13.08
C GLY A 184 -33.62 25.83 11.82
N HIS A 185 -33.42 24.55 11.49
CA HIS A 185 -32.72 24.09 10.29
C HIS A 185 -33.48 22.97 9.57
N ALA A 186 -33.78 23.15 8.28
CA ALA A 186 -34.53 22.16 7.50
C ALA A 186 -33.74 20.87 7.20
N GLY A 187 -32.42 20.89 7.42
CA GLY A 187 -31.51 19.83 7.00
C GLY A 187 -31.06 20.01 5.55
N PHE A 188 -29.82 19.62 5.27
CA PHE A 188 -29.25 19.70 3.93
C PHE A 188 -30.06 18.85 2.95
N HIS A 189 -30.59 19.45 1.87
CA HIS A 189 -31.60 18.84 0.99
C HIS A 189 -32.80 18.19 1.73
N GLY A 190 -33.18 18.71 2.90
CA GLY A 190 -34.25 18.15 3.74
C GLY A 190 -33.89 16.84 4.44
N ALA A 191 -32.60 16.49 4.53
CA ALA A 191 -32.16 15.25 5.17
C ALA A 191 -32.51 15.23 6.66
N THR A 192 -33.18 14.15 7.10
CA THR A 192 -33.53 13.94 8.52
C THR A 192 -32.41 13.27 9.30
N ALA A 193 -31.46 12.63 8.60
CA ALA A 193 -30.26 12.05 9.19
C ALA A 193 -29.10 12.12 8.20
N ILE A 194 -27.89 12.40 8.71
CA ILE A 194 -26.64 12.33 7.96
C ILE A 194 -25.62 11.56 8.80
N VAL A 195 -25.10 10.44 8.28
CA VAL A 195 -24.26 9.51 9.05
C VAL A 195 -22.96 9.18 8.32
N SER A 196 -21.91 8.81 9.05
CA SER A 196 -20.64 8.35 8.46
C SER A 196 -20.77 6.94 7.87
N SER A 197 -19.83 6.53 7.01
CA SER A 197 -19.81 5.17 6.47
C SER A 197 -19.75 4.07 7.54
N SER A 198 -18.99 4.27 8.63
CA SER A 198 -18.96 3.30 9.74
C SER A 198 -20.33 3.15 10.39
N ALA A 199 -21.03 4.27 10.61
CA ALA A 199 -22.38 4.26 11.19
C ALA A 199 -23.43 3.73 10.20
N LEU A 200 -23.23 3.91 8.89
CA LEU A 200 -24.05 3.26 7.86
C LEU A 200 -23.84 1.74 7.89
N TRP A 201 -22.61 1.23 7.98
CA TRP A 201 -22.37 -0.22 8.02
C TRP A 201 -23.00 -0.88 9.25
N THR A 202 -22.95 -0.24 10.42
CA THR A 202 -23.67 -0.75 11.59
C THR A 202 -25.18 -0.86 11.30
N ARG A 203 -25.79 0.18 10.72
CA ARG A 203 -27.20 0.18 10.33
C ARG A 203 -27.53 -0.82 9.22
N TRP A 204 -26.64 -0.98 8.24
CA TRP A 204 -26.78 -1.98 7.16
C TRP A 204 -26.97 -3.38 7.73
N LEU A 205 -26.26 -3.70 8.82
CA LEU A 205 -26.41 -4.97 9.52
C LEU A 205 -27.69 -5.06 10.34
N GLU A 206 -28.40 -3.97 10.64
CA GLU A 206 -29.67 -4.02 11.39
C GLU A 206 -30.85 -4.50 10.53
N GLY A 207 -30.79 -4.30 9.20
CA GLY A 207 -31.86 -4.72 8.30
C GLY A 207 -31.81 -4.14 6.88
N PRO A 208 -32.60 -4.72 5.95
CA PRO A 208 -32.64 -4.32 4.53
C PRO A 208 -33.20 -2.92 4.28
N GLU A 209 -33.89 -2.30 5.23
CA GLU A 209 -34.33 -0.91 5.14
C GLU A 209 -33.16 0.09 5.11
N ASN A 210 -31.98 -0.31 5.62
CA ASN A 210 -30.79 0.54 5.68
C ASN A 210 -29.88 0.45 4.44
N ARG A 211 -30.38 -0.11 3.33
CA ARG A 211 -29.61 -0.15 2.08
C ARG A 211 -29.50 1.24 1.45
N ILE A 212 -28.44 1.41 0.67
CA ILE A 212 -28.19 2.64 -0.08
C ILE A 212 -28.88 2.61 -1.44
N ASP A 213 -28.97 3.77 -2.09
CA ASP A 213 -29.22 3.82 -3.52
C ASP A 213 -27.90 3.52 -4.25
N THR A 214 -27.72 2.26 -4.65
CA THR A 214 -26.47 1.82 -5.27
C THR A 214 -26.25 2.47 -6.64
N ARG A 215 -27.31 2.85 -7.37
CA ARG A 215 -27.16 3.54 -8.66
C ARG A 215 -26.72 4.98 -8.47
N ALA A 216 -27.24 5.67 -7.46
CA ALA A 216 -26.74 6.99 -7.07
C ALA A 216 -25.26 6.92 -6.64
N PHE A 217 -24.88 5.88 -5.88
CA PHE A 217 -23.48 5.69 -5.48
C PHE A 217 -22.58 5.39 -6.68
N LEU A 218 -23.02 4.53 -7.60
CA LEU A 218 -22.30 4.26 -8.84
C LEU A 218 -22.09 5.53 -9.67
N ARG A 219 -23.09 6.43 -9.77
CA ARG A 219 -22.93 7.72 -10.46
C ARG A 219 -21.84 8.57 -9.82
N ALA A 220 -21.84 8.67 -8.49
CA ALA A 220 -20.81 9.41 -7.76
C ALA A 220 -19.41 8.80 -7.97
N ARG A 221 -19.29 7.46 -7.97
CA ARG A 221 -18.03 6.77 -8.25
C ARG A 221 -17.55 6.92 -9.69
N ILE A 222 -18.45 6.92 -10.68
CA ILE A 222 -18.06 7.18 -12.08
C ILE A 222 -17.61 8.63 -12.24
N LEU A 223 -18.25 9.60 -11.58
CA LEU A 223 -17.77 10.99 -11.54
C LEU A 223 -16.34 11.05 -10.98
N ASP A 224 -16.08 10.39 -9.85
CA ASP A 224 -14.73 10.34 -9.27
C ASP A 224 -13.70 9.71 -10.22
N LEU A 225 -14.03 8.61 -10.89
CA LEU A 225 -13.15 8.00 -11.89
C LEU A 225 -12.90 8.95 -13.07
N PHE A 226 -13.96 9.64 -13.53
CA PHE A 226 -13.90 10.60 -14.62
C PHE A 226 -12.96 11.76 -14.31
N VAL A 227 -13.00 12.29 -13.08
CA VAL A 227 -12.12 13.39 -12.61
C VAL A 227 -10.82 12.90 -11.95
N GLU A 228 -10.60 11.58 -11.94
CA GLU A 228 -9.44 10.92 -11.33
C GLU A 228 -9.27 11.19 -9.83
N ASN A 229 -10.39 11.29 -9.10
CA ASN A 229 -10.36 11.36 -7.65
C ASN A 229 -10.08 9.99 -7.03
N TYR A 230 -8.82 9.80 -6.62
CA TYR A 230 -8.37 8.54 -6.05
C TYR A 230 -8.51 8.44 -4.53
N ASP A 231 -8.72 9.54 -3.80
CA ASP A 231 -8.83 9.52 -2.33
C ASP A 231 -10.27 9.37 -1.86
N ARG A 232 -10.90 8.26 -2.25
CA ARG A 232 -12.32 7.98 -1.94
C ARG A 232 -12.53 6.95 -0.84
N ARG A 233 -11.79 7.13 0.26
CA ARG A 233 -11.87 6.30 1.47
C ARG A 233 -13.20 6.48 2.22
N ARG A 234 -13.51 5.56 3.14
CA ARG A 234 -14.76 5.55 3.94
C ARG A 234 -15.09 6.87 4.67
N GLY A 235 -14.06 7.65 5.03
CA GLY A 235 -14.19 8.95 5.71
C GLY A 235 -14.50 10.12 4.78
N GLN A 236 -14.69 9.88 3.48
CA GLN A 236 -14.98 10.87 2.44
C GLN A 236 -16.40 10.71 1.90
N TRP A 237 -17.21 9.93 2.62
CA TRP A 237 -18.61 9.66 2.33
C TRP A 237 -19.42 9.86 3.60
N ARG A 238 -20.49 10.64 3.46
CA ARG A 238 -21.62 10.62 4.39
C ARG A 238 -22.86 10.12 3.67
N TRP A 239 -23.84 9.71 4.44
CA TRP A 239 -25.03 9.04 3.95
C TRP A 239 -26.25 9.72 4.51
N MET A 240 -27.17 10.09 3.63
CA MET A 240 -28.33 10.91 3.98
C MET A 240 -29.62 10.11 3.90
N GLN A 241 -30.48 10.27 4.89
CA GLN A 241 -31.86 9.85 4.81
C GLN A 241 -32.72 11.06 4.42
N ILE A 242 -33.35 11.00 3.26
CA ILE A 242 -34.17 12.09 2.70
C ILE A 242 -35.63 11.62 2.66
N PRO A 243 -36.59 12.38 3.23
CA PRO A 243 -38.01 12.04 3.16
C PRO A 243 -38.48 11.76 1.72
N GLY A 244 -39.29 10.71 1.55
CA GLY A 244 -39.74 10.26 0.23
C GLY A 244 -38.74 9.41 -0.56
N GLN A 245 -37.50 9.27 -0.07
CA GLN A 245 -36.50 8.38 -0.65
C GLN A 245 -36.28 7.16 0.28
N PRO A 246 -36.60 5.94 -0.17
CA PRO A 246 -36.58 4.76 0.70
C PRO A 246 -35.17 4.25 1.01
N ARG A 247 -34.15 4.75 0.31
CA ARG A 247 -32.75 4.31 0.41
C ARG A 247 -31.86 5.47 0.83
N TRP A 248 -30.81 5.14 1.58
CA TRP A 248 -29.78 6.09 1.97
C TRP A 248 -29.07 6.64 0.72
N GLN A 249 -28.96 7.96 0.63
CA GLN A 249 -28.31 8.64 -0.48
C GLN A 249 -26.84 8.90 -0.18
N PRO A 250 -25.94 8.69 -1.16
CA PRO A 250 -24.53 9.01 -1.01
C PRO A 250 -24.31 10.53 -1.05
N LEU A 251 -23.49 11.02 -0.13
CA LEU A 251 -22.95 12.37 -0.13
C LEU A 251 -21.41 12.28 -0.16
N PRO A 252 -20.78 12.43 -1.34
CA PRO A 252 -19.33 12.54 -1.43
C PRO A 252 -18.87 13.83 -0.76
N GLU A 253 -17.72 13.77 -0.08
CA GLU A 253 -17.11 14.93 0.57
C GLU A 253 -15.64 15.05 0.19
N ASP A 254 -15.06 16.21 0.52
CA ASP A 254 -13.61 16.41 0.58
C ASP A 254 -12.87 16.01 -0.71
N PRO A 255 -13.14 16.70 -1.84
CA PRO A 255 -12.56 16.38 -3.14
C PRO A 255 -11.10 16.90 -3.30
N ASP A 256 -10.23 16.63 -2.33
CA ASP A 256 -8.87 17.21 -2.28
C ASP A 256 -7.90 16.60 -3.32
N MET A 257 -8.14 15.36 -3.77
CA MET A 257 -7.23 14.61 -4.67
C MET A 257 -7.82 14.40 -6.07
N VAL A 258 -8.27 15.49 -6.69
CA VAL A 258 -8.94 15.51 -8.02
C VAL A 258 -8.00 16.10 -9.08
N PHE A 259 -8.10 15.60 -10.32
CA PHE A 259 -7.28 16.04 -11.46
C PHE A 259 -5.77 15.92 -11.24
N VAL A 260 -5.32 15.06 -10.31
CA VAL A 260 -3.92 15.02 -9.87
C VAL A 260 -2.96 14.72 -11.03
N ARG A 261 -1.97 15.59 -11.23
CA ARG A 261 -1.05 15.55 -12.37
C ARG A 261 0.41 15.44 -11.94
N HIS A 262 0.85 14.24 -11.57
CA HIS A 262 2.27 13.94 -11.31
C HIS A 262 3.00 13.54 -12.61
N ASP A 263 3.25 14.53 -13.47
CA ASP A 263 3.84 14.37 -14.82
C ASP A 263 5.38 14.47 -14.87
N GLY A 264 6.04 14.67 -13.72
CA GLY A 264 7.50 14.71 -13.63
C GLY A 264 8.19 13.35 -13.77
N LEU A 265 9.46 13.36 -14.19
CA LEU A 265 10.27 12.14 -14.35
C LEU A 265 10.38 11.31 -13.06
N VAL A 266 10.45 11.96 -11.89
CA VAL A 266 10.54 11.26 -10.60
C VAL A 266 9.26 10.48 -10.33
N ALA A 267 8.09 11.12 -10.48
CA ALA A 267 6.81 10.46 -10.27
C ALA A 267 6.56 9.35 -11.31
N ALA A 268 6.92 9.59 -12.57
CA ALA A 268 6.81 8.58 -13.63
C ALA A 268 7.62 7.31 -13.33
N GLY A 269 8.87 7.45 -12.87
CA GLY A 269 9.69 6.31 -12.45
C GLY A 269 9.16 5.57 -11.21
N MET A 270 8.40 6.28 -10.36
CA MET A 270 7.85 5.75 -9.12
C MET A 270 6.45 5.15 -9.23
N ARG A 271 5.69 5.49 -10.28
CA ARG A 271 4.28 5.09 -10.45
C ARG A 271 4.04 3.59 -10.36
N GLY A 272 5.01 2.77 -10.80
CA GLY A 272 4.94 1.32 -10.66
C GLY A 272 4.96 0.83 -9.20
N ARG A 273 5.67 1.55 -8.31
CA ARG A 273 5.75 1.23 -6.86
C ARG A 273 4.68 1.95 -6.05
N GLN A 274 4.29 3.16 -6.48
CA GLN A 274 3.23 3.98 -5.88
C GLN A 274 2.15 4.25 -6.93
N PRO A 275 1.18 3.34 -7.12
CA PRO A 275 0.13 3.47 -8.14
C PRO A 275 -0.75 4.72 -7.99
N THR A 276 -0.77 5.34 -6.81
CA THR A 276 -1.51 6.59 -6.53
C THR A 276 -0.82 7.85 -7.06
N LEU A 277 0.42 7.76 -7.57
CA LEU A 277 1.09 8.85 -8.29
C LEU A 277 0.50 9.00 -9.70
N LEU A 278 -0.78 9.35 -9.75
CA LEU A 278 -1.56 9.50 -10.95
C LEU A 278 -1.12 10.72 -11.78
N ALA A 279 -1.45 10.69 -13.06
CA ALA A 279 -1.07 11.72 -14.01
C ALA A 279 -2.28 12.01 -14.92
N PHE A 280 -3.20 12.80 -14.39
CA PHE A 280 -4.40 13.22 -15.09
C PHE A 280 -4.05 13.75 -16.47
N SER A 281 -4.71 13.19 -17.48
CA SER A 281 -4.49 13.46 -18.90
C SER A 281 -5.74 13.06 -19.69
N ASP A 282 -5.65 13.17 -21.01
CA ASP A 282 -6.67 12.73 -21.96
C ASP A 282 -7.00 11.23 -21.80
N ASP A 283 -6.04 10.43 -21.32
CA ASP A 283 -6.19 8.99 -21.13
C ASP A 283 -6.50 8.62 -19.67
N PHE A 284 -7.31 7.58 -19.49
CA PHE A 284 -7.46 6.93 -18.20
C PHE A 284 -6.24 6.04 -17.87
N PRO A 285 -5.86 5.89 -16.59
CA PRO A 285 -4.80 4.98 -16.20
C PRO A 285 -5.19 3.53 -16.48
N SER A 286 -4.29 2.79 -17.13
CA SER A 286 -4.51 1.37 -17.47
C SER A 286 -4.53 0.46 -16.24
N ASN A 287 -3.92 0.87 -15.13
CA ASN A 287 -3.91 0.12 -13.88
C ASN A 287 -4.89 0.73 -12.86
N LEU A 288 -5.91 -0.04 -12.48
CA LEU A 288 -6.93 0.39 -11.52
C LEU A 288 -6.45 0.41 -10.06
N GLU A 289 -5.32 -0.23 -9.73
CA GLU A 289 -4.78 -0.23 -8.37
C GLU A 289 -4.54 1.19 -7.83
N GLY A 290 -4.18 2.17 -8.67
CA GLY A 290 -4.05 3.57 -8.26
C GLY A 290 -5.39 4.21 -7.90
N PRO A 291 -6.31 4.38 -8.86
CA PRO A 291 -7.59 5.04 -8.65
C PRO A 291 -8.52 4.35 -7.65
N THR A 292 -8.39 3.04 -7.43
CA THR A 292 -9.33 2.29 -6.58
C THR A 292 -8.76 1.87 -5.23
N ARG A 293 -7.45 2.01 -4.98
CA ARG A 293 -6.82 1.50 -3.72
C ARG A 293 -7.45 2.08 -2.45
N ASN A 294 -7.73 3.38 -2.41
CA ASN A 294 -8.32 4.00 -1.22
C ASN A 294 -9.84 3.78 -1.15
N ALA A 295 -10.50 3.59 -2.30
CA ALA A 295 -11.94 3.35 -2.40
C ALA A 295 -12.36 1.89 -2.18
N ALA A 296 -11.38 0.98 -2.22
CA ALA A 296 -11.44 -0.43 -1.85
C ALA A 296 -12.60 -0.85 -0.92
N GLU A 297 -12.60 -0.27 0.28
CA GLU A 297 -13.47 -0.65 1.39
C GLU A 297 -14.94 -0.32 1.09
N VAL A 298 -15.19 0.78 0.38
CA VAL A 298 -16.55 1.22 0.05
C VAL A 298 -17.03 0.58 -1.25
N ASP A 299 -16.21 0.58 -2.31
CA ASP A 299 -16.59 0.07 -3.63
C ASP A 299 -16.97 -1.41 -3.56
N ARG A 300 -16.16 -2.21 -2.84
CA ARG A 300 -16.37 -3.66 -2.73
C ARG A 300 -17.51 -4.07 -1.82
N TRP A 301 -17.96 -3.20 -0.92
CA TRP A 301 -19.14 -3.48 -0.08
C TRP A 301 -20.42 -3.01 -0.78
N LEU A 302 -20.37 -1.81 -1.35
CA LEU A 302 -21.57 -1.06 -1.70
C LEU A 302 -22.01 -1.25 -3.15
N LEU A 303 -21.13 -1.65 -4.09
CA LEU A 303 -21.49 -1.86 -5.51
C LEU A 303 -21.85 -3.33 -5.86
N THR A 304 -22.14 -4.14 -4.85
CA THR A 304 -22.13 -5.61 -4.96
C THR A 304 -23.41 -6.22 -5.56
N ASP A 305 -24.48 -5.45 -5.65
CA ASP A 305 -25.77 -5.84 -6.24
C ASP A 305 -25.86 -5.51 -7.74
N LEU A 306 -24.99 -4.63 -8.26
CA LEU A 306 -25.04 -4.18 -9.66
C LEU A 306 -24.32 -5.14 -10.62
N GLU A 307 -24.94 -5.37 -11.79
CA GLU A 307 -24.39 -6.14 -12.90
C GLU A 307 -23.74 -5.24 -13.97
N GLY A 308 -22.88 -5.82 -14.81
CA GLY A 308 -22.12 -5.10 -15.83
C GLY A 308 -22.94 -4.16 -16.74
N PRO A 309 -24.13 -4.54 -17.22
CA PRO A 309 -24.98 -3.64 -18.00
C PRO A 309 -25.29 -2.33 -17.28
N VAL A 310 -25.60 -2.37 -15.98
CA VAL A 310 -25.90 -1.17 -15.18
C VAL A 310 -24.71 -0.22 -15.13
N PHE A 311 -23.48 -0.74 -15.01
CA PHE A 311 -22.25 0.06 -15.09
C PHE A 311 -22.13 0.74 -16.45
N THR A 312 -22.28 -0.01 -17.54
CA THR A 312 -22.14 0.56 -18.89
C THR A 312 -23.25 1.54 -19.25
N ASP A 313 -24.49 1.28 -18.81
CA ASP A 313 -25.63 2.17 -19.07
C ASP A 313 -25.50 3.46 -18.27
N THR A 314 -25.12 3.36 -16.99
CA THR A 314 -24.83 4.55 -16.17
C THR A 314 -23.67 5.36 -16.77
N ALA A 315 -22.63 4.70 -17.29
CA ALA A 315 -21.54 5.39 -17.98
C ALA A 315 -22.02 6.11 -19.25
N ARG A 316 -22.90 5.50 -20.04
CA ARG A 316 -23.50 6.15 -21.24
C ARG A 316 -24.38 7.33 -20.86
N GLU A 317 -25.19 7.21 -19.81
CA GLU A 317 -26.00 8.31 -19.29
C GLU A 317 -25.14 9.50 -18.89
N LEU A 318 -24.05 9.26 -18.13
CA LEU A 318 -23.14 10.32 -17.69
C LEU A 318 -22.32 10.89 -18.85
N GLN A 319 -21.88 10.05 -19.78
CA GLN A 319 -21.23 10.47 -21.01
C GLN A 319 -22.11 11.44 -21.81
N ALA A 320 -23.42 11.19 -21.88
CA ALA A 320 -24.38 12.07 -22.55
C ALA A 320 -24.72 13.32 -21.73
N ALA A 321 -24.71 13.23 -20.40
CA ALA A 321 -25.02 14.36 -19.51
C ALA A 321 -23.90 15.41 -19.46
N TRP A 322 -22.64 14.99 -19.54
CA TRP A 322 -21.49 15.90 -19.57
C TRP A 322 -21.26 16.46 -20.99
N THR A 323 -22.20 17.23 -21.51
CA THR A 323 -22.05 17.88 -22.83
C THR A 323 -20.87 18.86 -22.86
N ASP A 324 -20.51 19.35 -24.04
CA ASP A 324 -19.45 20.34 -24.17
C ASP A 324 -19.78 21.60 -23.38
N GLU A 325 -21.05 22.02 -23.38
CA GLU A 325 -21.53 23.17 -22.60
C GLU A 325 -21.45 22.93 -21.09
N VAL A 326 -21.69 21.70 -20.62
CA VAL A 326 -21.52 21.35 -19.20
C VAL A 326 -20.06 21.41 -18.81
N ILE A 327 -19.16 20.84 -19.63
CA ILE A 327 -17.72 20.89 -19.39
C ILE A 327 -17.23 22.35 -19.40
N ASP A 328 -17.61 23.14 -20.40
CA ASP A 328 -17.21 24.55 -20.50
C ASP A 328 -17.74 25.37 -19.32
N ARG A 329 -18.97 25.13 -18.85
CA ARG A 329 -19.50 25.77 -17.64
C ARG A 329 -18.76 25.35 -16.37
N ALA A 330 -18.32 24.10 -16.28
CA ALA A 330 -17.53 23.62 -15.14
C ALA A 330 -16.15 24.31 -15.10
N ILE A 331 -15.49 24.42 -16.26
CA ILE A 331 -14.22 25.15 -16.42
C ILE A 331 -14.40 26.65 -16.14
N ALA A 332 -15.54 27.22 -16.53
CA ALA A 332 -15.87 28.62 -16.30
C ALA A 332 -16.03 29.00 -14.82
N GLN A 333 -16.12 28.02 -13.90
CA GLN A 333 -16.11 28.27 -12.45
C GLN A 333 -14.73 28.73 -11.95
N MET A 334 -13.67 28.50 -12.73
CA MET A 334 -12.34 29.01 -12.41
C MET A 334 -12.25 30.51 -12.68
N PRO A 335 -11.37 31.26 -11.97
CA PRO A 335 -10.98 32.60 -12.37
C PRO A 335 -10.55 32.66 -13.85
N LYS A 336 -10.84 33.77 -14.54
CA LYS A 336 -10.53 33.92 -15.98
C LYS A 336 -9.03 33.85 -16.25
N GLU A 337 -8.23 34.35 -15.31
CA GLU A 337 -6.79 34.30 -15.32
C GLU A 337 -6.28 32.85 -15.29
N TRP A 338 -6.90 32.01 -14.46
CA TRP A 338 -6.59 30.57 -14.39
C TRP A 338 -6.99 29.83 -15.66
N GLN A 339 -8.16 30.14 -16.23
CA GLN A 339 -8.58 29.59 -17.52
C GLN A 339 -7.58 29.94 -18.64
N ARG A 340 -7.03 31.16 -18.61
CA ARG A 340 -6.04 31.62 -19.60
C ARG A 340 -4.74 30.83 -19.53
N VAL A 341 -4.23 30.52 -18.33
CA VAL A 341 -2.98 29.78 -18.13
C VAL A 341 -3.14 28.25 -18.21
N ASP A 342 -4.36 27.72 -18.02
CA ASP A 342 -4.67 26.31 -18.30
C ASP A 342 -4.57 25.99 -19.80
N HIS A 343 -4.70 27.00 -20.67
CA HIS A 343 -4.64 26.87 -22.13
C HIS A 343 -5.63 25.84 -22.71
N GLY A 344 -6.74 25.60 -22.00
CA GLY A 344 -7.79 24.65 -22.41
C GLY A 344 -7.46 23.18 -22.14
N PHE A 345 -6.36 22.89 -21.45
CA PHE A 345 -5.93 21.53 -21.11
C PHE A 345 -7.04 20.75 -20.39
N LEU A 346 -7.61 21.31 -19.31
CA LEU A 346 -8.58 20.57 -18.50
C LEU A 346 -9.86 20.27 -19.30
N ALA A 347 -10.33 21.22 -20.11
CA ALA A 347 -11.49 21.06 -20.97
C ALA A 347 -11.25 19.99 -22.05
N GLN A 348 -10.06 19.97 -22.67
CA GLN A 348 -9.66 18.95 -23.63
C GLN A 348 -9.64 17.56 -22.99
N SER A 349 -8.95 17.40 -21.86
CA SER A 349 -8.82 16.11 -21.19
C SER A 349 -10.15 15.56 -20.72
N LEU A 350 -11.05 16.41 -20.19
CA LEU A 350 -12.41 15.99 -19.83
C LEU A 350 -13.20 15.48 -21.03
N ARG A 351 -13.10 16.13 -22.20
CA ARG A 351 -13.77 15.67 -23.43
C ARG A 351 -13.20 14.34 -23.93
N ALA A 352 -11.88 14.18 -23.92
CA ALA A 352 -11.21 12.94 -24.31
C ALA A 352 -11.60 11.77 -23.40
N ARG A 353 -11.54 11.99 -22.08
CA ARG A 353 -11.97 11.01 -21.07
C ARG A 353 -13.45 10.69 -21.18
N ARG A 354 -14.31 11.69 -21.49
CA ARG A 354 -15.75 11.46 -21.72
C ARG A 354 -15.94 10.50 -22.88
N ALA A 355 -15.18 10.65 -23.97
CA ALA A 355 -15.24 9.73 -25.11
C ALA A 355 -14.81 8.30 -24.74
N ALA A 356 -13.82 8.15 -23.85
CA ALA A 356 -13.30 6.86 -23.39
C ALA A 356 -14.01 6.28 -22.13
N LEU A 357 -15.06 6.93 -21.62
CA LEU A 357 -15.64 6.61 -20.30
C LEU A 357 -16.20 5.19 -20.21
N VAL A 358 -17.01 4.78 -21.18
CA VAL A 358 -17.71 3.48 -21.16
C VAL A 358 -16.74 2.29 -21.07
N PRO A 359 -15.72 2.15 -21.94
CA PRO A 359 -14.77 1.03 -21.81
C PRO A 359 -13.96 1.09 -20.51
N TYR A 360 -13.69 2.28 -19.98
CA TYR A 360 -12.99 2.40 -18.69
C TYR A 360 -13.86 1.94 -17.51
N VAL A 361 -15.13 2.32 -17.49
CA VAL A 361 -16.09 1.86 -16.47
C VAL A 361 -16.34 0.35 -16.57
N GLU A 362 -16.33 -0.21 -17.78
CA GLU A 362 -16.39 -1.68 -17.96
C GLU A 362 -15.15 -2.37 -17.37
N HIS A 363 -13.96 -1.80 -17.57
CA HIS A 363 -12.73 -2.31 -16.95
C HIS A 363 -12.82 -2.25 -15.41
N PHE A 364 -13.33 -1.16 -14.85
CA PHE A 364 -13.59 -1.02 -13.42
C PHE A 364 -14.58 -2.07 -12.89
N TYR A 365 -15.69 -2.31 -13.61
CA TYR A 365 -16.63 -3.37 -13.26
C TYR A 365 -15.95 -4.75 -13.21
N ARG A 366 -15.17 -5.12 -14.24
CA ARG A 366 -14.47 -6.42 -14.28
C ARG A 366 -13.49 -6.59 -13.12
N TYR A 367 -12.83 -5.51 -12.70
CA TYR A 367 -11.96 -5.50 -11.53
C TYR A 367 -12.72 -5.85 -10.25
N LEU A 368 -13.88 -5.22 -10.01
CA LEU A 368 -14.74 -5.50 -8.85
C LEU A 368 -15.42 -6.88 -8.91
N ALA A 369 -15.92 -7.25 -10.10
CA ALA A 369 -16.71 -8.47 -10.31
C ALA A 369 -15.90 -9.77 -10.19
N ARG A 370 -14.55 -9.69 -10.24
CA ARG A 370 -13.67 -10.86 -10.15
C ARG A 370 -13.85 -11.63 -8.83
N ALA A 371 -14.03 -10.93 -7.72
CA ALA A 371 -14.31 -11.51 -6.41
C ALA A 371 -15.26 -10.58 -5.64
N VAL A 372 -16.46 -11.05 -5.33
CA VAL A 372 -17.53 -10.22 -4.76
C VAL A 372 -17.84 -10.66 -3.33
N ASP A 373 -17.83 -9.70 -2.41
CA ASP A 373 -18.20 -9.90 -1.00
C ASP A 373 -19.64 -9.41 -0.81
N VAL A 374 -20.58 -10.32 -0.56
CA VAL A 374 -22.00 -10.00 -0.37
C VAL A 374 -22.30 -10.00 1.12
N HIS A 375 -22.53 -8.82 1.68
CA HIS A 375 -22.89 -8.64 3.09
C HIS A 375 -24.41 -8.56 3.27
N LEU A 376 -24.98 -9.57 3.94
CA LEU A 376 -26.38 -9.60 4.38
C LEU A 376 -26.57 -8.78 5.67
N THR A 377 -27.48 -9.18 6.55
CA THR A 377 -27.79 -8.44 7.79
C THR A 377 -27.75 -9.36 9.02
N ASN A 378 -28.03 -8.82 10.20
CA ASN A 378 -28.19 -9.58 11.43
C ASN A 378 -29.62 -10.11 11.62
N ARG A 379 -30.51 -9.93 10.64
CA ARG A 379 -31.85 -10.53 10.64
C ARG A 379 -31.83 -11.93 10.07
N ASP A 380 -32.81 -12.73 10.44
CA ASP A 380 -33.02 -14.05 9.84
C ASP A 380 -33.31 -13.93 8.33
N GLU A 381 -32.55 -14.62 7.51
CA GLU A 381 -32.69 -14.56 6.06
C GLU A 381 -32.88 -15.94 5.40
N ARG A 382 -33.63 -15.93 4.30
CA ARG A 382 -33.67 -17.02 3.33
C ARG A 382 -32.79 -16.65 2.15
N VAL A 383 -31.75 -17.44 1.92
CA VAL A 383 -30.75 -17.24 0.88
C VAL A 383 -30.85 -18.38 -0.13
N SER A 384 -31.06 -18.07 -1.40
CA SER A 384 -31.03 -19.06 -2.49
C SER A 384 -29.82 -18.84 -3.38
N ILE A 385 -29.10 -19.92 -3.67
CA ILE A 385 -27.90 -19.95 -4.52
C ILE A 385 -28.12 -21.01 -5.60
N ALA A 386 -28.59 -20.57 -6.76
CA ALA A 386 -28.85 -21.45 -7.90
C ALA A 386 -27.70 -21.38 -8.91
N THR A 387 -27.02 -22.51 -9.15
CA THR A 387 -25.99 -22.60 -10.21
C THR A 387 -26.56 -23.26 -11.46
N ALA A 388 -26.37 -22.63 -12.62
CA ALA A 388 -26.84 -23.13 -13.91
C ALA A 388 -25.76 -23.95 -14.64
N ASP A 389 -26.16 -24.64 -15.72
CA ASP A 389 -25.27 -25.51 -16.51
C ASP A 389 -24.18 -24.74 -17.27
N ASP A 390 -24.46 -23.49 -17.67
CA ASP A 390 -23.47 -22.57 -18.24
C ASP A 390 -22.39 -22.15 -17.21
N GLY A 391 -22.65 -22.42 -15.93
CA GLY A 391 -21.83 -22.11 -14.77
C GLY A 391 -22.04 -20.72 -14.18
N SER A 392 -23.07 -20.01 -14.62
CA SER A 392 -23.57 -18.82 -13.92
C SER A 392 -24.20 -19.21 -12.58
N ALA A 393 -24.21 -18.26 -11.64
CA ALA A 393 -24.78 -18.44 -10.31
C ALA A 393 -25.71 -17.27 -9.98
N THR A 394 -26.94 -17.55 -9.58
CA THR A 394 -27.88 -16.53 -9.09
C THR A 394 -27.96 -16.62 -7.58
N LEU A 395 -27.71 -15.50 -6.91
CA LEU A 395 -27.84 -15.35 -5.46
C LEU A 395 -29.02 -14.44 -5.17
N THR A 396 -29.94 -14.88 -4.33
CA THR A 396 -31.06 -14.07 -3.82
C THR A 396 -31.12 -14.14 -2.31
N ALA A 397 -31.36 -13.01 -1.62
CA ALA A 397 -31.58 -12.97 -0.19
C ALA A 397 -32.90 -12.25 0.13
N THR A 398 -33.69 -12.86 1.01
CA THR A 398 -35.00 -12.35 1.49
C THR A 398 -34.99 -12.35 3.00
N ALA A 399 -35.32 -11.21 3.63
CA ALA A 399 -35.46 -11.17 5.08
C ALA A 399 -36.71 -11.94 5.52
N SER A 400 -36.68 -12.52 6.72
CA SER A 400 -37.83 -13.23 7.29
C SER A 400 -39.03 -12.28 7.42
N GLY A 401 -40.22 -12.77 7.07
CA GLY A 401 -41.45 -11.97 7.04
C GLY A 401 -41.66 -11.15 5.76
N GLU A 402 -40.65 -11.01 4.89
CA GLU A 402 -40.79 -10.33 3.59
C GLU A 402 -41.23 -11.29 2.48
N THR A 403 -41.97 -10.74 1.50
CA THR A 403 -42.51 -11.49 0.35
C THR A 403 -41.57 -11.52 -0.85
N GLY A 404 -40.54 -10.66 -0.90
CA GLY A 404 -39.63 -10.56 -2.03
C GLY A 404 -38.18 -10.30 -1.60
N PRO A 405 -37.19 -10.58 -2.48
CA PRO A 405 -35.78 -10.43 -2.13
C PRO A 405 -35.36 -8.97 -2.11
N TYR A 406 -34.59 -8.57 -1.09
CA TYR A 406 -33.92 -7.27 -1.04
C TYR A 406 -32.57 -7.27 -1.78
N TYR A 407 -32.03 -8.46 -2.07
CA TYR A 407 -30.82 -8.65 -2.86
C TYR A 407 -31.04 -9.75 -3.90
N SER A 408 -30.66 -9.49 -5.15
CA SER A 408 -30.67 -10.47 -6.24
C SER A 408 -29.58 -10.11 -7.25
N ARG A 409 -28.70 -11.05 -7.56
CA ARG A 409 -27.67 -10.86 -8.60
C ARG A 409 -27.34 -12.17 -9.30
N ARG A 410 -27.16 -12.11 -10.62
CA ARG A 410 -26.58 -13.19 -11.42
C ARG A 410 -25.09 -12.92 -11.66
N PHE A 411 -24.26 -13.91 -11.33
CA PHE A 411 -22.81 -13.91 -11.53
C PHE A 411 -22.46 -14.77 -12.73
N LEU A 412 -21.56 -14.27 -13.58
CA LEU A 412 -21.10 -14.96 -14.79
C LEU A 412 -19.68 -15.49 -14.61
N PRO A 413 -19.37 -16.74 -15.01
CA PRO A 413 -18.05 -17.34 -14.80
C PRO A 413 -16.94 -16.68 -15.63
N ALA A 414 -17.30 -15.94 -16.69
CA ALA A 414 -16.36 -15.14 -17.47
C ALA A 414 -15.86 -13.90 -16.70
N GLU A 415 -16.64 -13.43 -15.73
CA GLU A 415 -16.39 -12.18 -14.98
C GLU A 415 -16.00 -12.46 -13.53
N THR A 416 -16.67 -13.42 -12.90
CA THR A 416 -16.57 -13.72 -11.47
C THR A 416 -15.89 -15.04 -11.21
N ARG A 417 -14.85 -15.02 -10.39
CA ARG A 417 -14.14 -16.21 -9.90
C ARG A 417 -14.65 -16.67 -8.54
N GLU A 418 -15.07 -15.73 -7.71
CA GLU A 418 -15.46 -16.00 -6.33
C GLU A 418 -16.62 -15.10 -5.87
N VAL A 419 -17.56 -15.69 -5.12
CA VAL A 419 -18.59 -14.99 -4.35
C VAL A 419 -18.49 -15.41 -2.88
N ARG A 420 -18.37 -14.44 -1.99
CA ARG A 420 -18.26 -14.64 -0.54
C ARG A 420 -19.52 -14.09 0.11
N VAL A 421 -20.36 -14.94 0.66
CA VAL A 421 -21.65 -14.56 1.23
C VAL A 421 -21.52 -14.50 2.74
N TYR A 422 -21.58 -13.29 3.30
CA TYR A 422 -21.54 -13.02 4.74
C TYR A 422 -22.96 -12.99 5.30
N LEU A 423 -23.28 -14.02 6.08
CA LEU A 423 -24.60 -14.25 6.70
C LEU A 423 -24.77 -13.54 8.05
N HIS A 424 -23.69 -13.00 8.63
CA HIS A 424 -23.68 -12.24 9.89
C HIS A 424 -24.51 -12.89 11.02
N GLY A 425 -25.30 -12.13 11.79
CA GLY A 425 -25.89 -12.59 13.06
C GLY A 425 -27.22 -13.36 12.99
N GLY A 426 -27.91 -13.39 11.85
CA GLY A 426 -29.26 -13.95 11.73
C GLY A 426 -29.35 -15.48 11.88
N VAL A 427 -30.56 -16.02 12.05
CA VAL A 427 -30.84 -17.46 11.92
C VAL A 427 -31.18 -17.78 10.45
N ASP A 428 -30.14 -17.97 9.64
CA ASP A 428 -30.32 -18.01 8.18
C ASP A 428 -30.51 -19.40 7.61
N ARG A 429 -31.35 -19.49 6.59
CA ARG A 429 -31.56 -20.68 5.79
C ARG A 429 -30.97 -20.47 4.40
N VAL A 430 -29.95 -21.25 4.05
CA VAL A 430 -29.30 -21.21 2.75
C VAL A 430 -29.68 -22.44 1.94
N GLU A 431 -30.26 -22.23 0.78
CA GLU A 431 -30.59 -23.27 -0.19
C GLU A 431 -29.68 -23.15 -1.40
N ARG A 432 -28.92 -24.21 -1.69
CA ARG A 432 -28.03 -24.25 -2.84
C ARG A 432 -28.42 -25.36 -3.80
N THR A 433 -28.56 -25.00 -5.07
CA THR A 433 -28.94 -25.91 -6.16
C THR A 433 -27.96 -25.85 -7.34
N GLY A 434 -28.01 -26.88 -8.19
CA GLY A 434 -27.11 -27.05 -9.33
C GLY A 434 -25.75 -27.65 -8.97
N ARG A 435 -24.94 -27.97 -10.00
CA ARG A 435 -23.69 -28.73 -9.85
C ARG A 435 -22.42 -27.95 -10.24
N SER A 436 -22.54 -26.82 -10.93
CA SER A 436 -21.39 -26.15 -11.57
C SER A 436 -20.37 -25.58 -10.57
N ARG A 437 -19.07 -25.78 -10.86
CA ARG A 437 -17.89 -25.37 -10.06
C ARG A 437 -17.18 -24.13 -10.61
N ARG A 438 -17.68 -23.52 -11.69
CA ARG A 438 -16.95 -22.44 -12.38
C ARG A 438 -16.77 -21.18 -11.52
N ILE A 439 -17.75 -20.89 -10.66
CA ILE A 439 -17.67 -19.83 -9.65
C ILE A 439 -17.50 -20.47 -8.28
N HIS A 440 -16.46 -20.05 -7.55
CA HIS A 440 -16.24 -20.47 -6.18
C HIS A 440 -17.19 -19.71 -5.24
N ILE A 441 -17.93 -20.42 -4.40
CA ILE A 441 -18.90 -19.79 -3.47
C ILE A 441 -18.54 -20.20 -2.05
N ARG A 442 -18.26 -19.20 -1.20
CA ARG A 442 -17.99 -19.37 0.22
C ARG A 442 -19.14 -18.80 1.03
N LEU A 443 -19.61 -19.54 2.02
CA LEU A 443 -20.54 -19.06 3.03
C LEU A 443 -19.75 -18.68 4.29
N ILE A 444 -19.97 -17.48 4.81
CA ILE A 444 -19.32 -16.96 6.01
C ILE A 444 -20.41 -16.75 7.06
N ALA A 445 -20.36 -17.56 8.12
CA ALA A 445 -21.32 -17.55 9.22
C ALA A 445 -20.62 -17.11 10.50
N ASP A 446 -20.46 -15.79 10.63
CA ASP A 446 -19.73 -15.14 11.74
C ASP A 446 -20.59 -14.95 13.01
N GLY A 447 -21.84 -15.44 13.02
CA GLY A 447 -22.75 -15.41 14.17
C GLY A 447 -24.08 -16.09 13.83
N GLY A 448 -24.95 -16.31 14.82
CA GLY A 448 -26.27 -16.94 14.61
C GLY A 448 -26.21 -18.39 14.12
N ASN A 449 -27.35 -19.10 14.18
CA ASN A 449 -27.44 -20.48 13.71
C ASN A 449 -27.80 -20.52 12.23
N LYS A 450 -27.04 -21.25 11.42
CA LYS A 450 -27.30 -21.41 9.99
C LYS A 450 -27.80 -22.81 9.66
N ILE A 451 -28.76 -22.89 8.75
CA ILE A 451 -29.23 -24.13 8.14
C ILE A 451 -28.85 -24.08 6.66
N VAL A 452 -27.92 -24.93 6.22
CA VAL A 452 -27.41 -24.94 4.85
C VAL A 452 -27.81 -26.22 4.15
N MET A 453 -28.75 -26.12 3.21
CA MET A 453 -29.18 -27.22 2.35
C MET A 453 -28.42 -27.14 1.03
N SER A 454 -27.43 -28.00 0.85
CA SER A 454 -26.50 -27.93 -0.28
C SER A 454 -26.92 -28.76 -1.50
N GLY A 455 -28.05 -29.47 -1.39
CA GLY A 455 -28.64 -30.21 -2.49
C GLY A 455 -27.65 -31.22 -3.08
N ASN A 456 -27.25 -31.05 -4.33
CA ASN A 456 -26.40 -32.04 -5.02
C ASN A 456 -24.89 -31.82 -4.86
N ARG A 457 -24.45 -30.96 -3.93
CA ARG A 457 -23.05 -30.52 -3.86
C ARG A 457 -22.59 -30.23 -2.44
N THR A 458 -21.29 -30.33 -2.18
CA THR A 458 -20.67 -29.81 -0.96
C THR A 458 -20.55 -28.28 -0.94
N SER A 459 -21.05 -27.62 0.10
CA SER A 459 -20.85 -26.19 0.36
C SER A 459 -19.68 -25.94 1.31
N GLU A 460 -18.83 -24.96 0.97
CA GLU A 460 -17.78 -24.49 1.87
C GLU A 460 -18.39 -23.44 2.80
N VAL A 461 -18.31 -23.71 4.11
CA VAL A 461 -18.89 -22.84 5.14
C VAL A 461 -17.82 -22.53 6.19
N TRP A 462 -17.63 -21.25 6.48
CA TRP A 462 -16.71 -20.78 7.49
C TRP A 462 -17.50 -20.39 8.73
N ALA A 463 -17.37 -21.18 9.80
CA ALA A 463 -18.20 -21.01 10.99
C ALA A 463 -17.59 -21.68 12.23
N GLU A 464 -17.97 -21.20 13.40
CA GLU A 464 -17.77 -21.92 14.66
C GLU A 464 -18.52 -23.27 14.67
N ALA A 465 -17.93 -24.27 15.31
CA ALA A 465 -18.51 -25.61 15.41
C ALA A 465 -19.88 -25.54 16.11
N GLY A 466 -20.88 -26.22 15.55
CA GLY A 466 -22.25 -26.26 16.10
C GLY A 466 -23.16 -25.12 15.64
N HIS A 467 -22.64 -24.03 15.05
CA HIS A 467 -23.46 -22.94 14.52
C HIS A 467 -24.06 -23.23 13.14
N VAL A 468 -23.62 -24.29 12.46
CA VAL A 468 -24.11 -24.66 11.12
C VAL A 468 -24.63 -26.08 11.15
N THR A 469 -25.84 -26.25 10.66
CA THR A 469 -26.50 -27.54 10.45
C THR A 469 -26.89 -27.68 8.97
N GLY A 470 -27.13 -28.90 8.50
CA GLY A 470 -27.56 -29.15 7.12
C GLY A 470 -26.87 -30.35 6.48
N ASP A 471 -26.92 -30.42 5.14
CA ASP A 471 -26.38 -31.53 4.36
C ASP A 471 -25.16 -31.12 3.52
N ARG A 472 -24.23 -32.08 3.34
CA ARG A 472 -23.06 -31.96 2.47
C ARG A 472 -22.27 -30.66 2.74
N LEU A 473 -21.75 -30.51 3.94
CA LEU A 473 -20.98 -29.33 4.34
C LEU A 473 -19.49 -29.65 4.45
N LYS A 474 -18.65 -28.75 3.93
CA LYS A 474 -17.23 -28.66 4.28
C LYS A 474 -17.08 -27.45 5.18
N GLN A 475 -17.17 -27.69 6.49
CA GLN A 475 -17.02 -26.63 7.48
C GLN A 475 -15.53 -26.36 7.74
N GLU A 476 -15.14 -25.10 7.56
CA GLU A 476 -13.87 -24.53 8.03
C GLU A 476 -14.16 -23.76 9.33
N GLY A 477 -13.19 -23.73 10.25
CA GLY A 477 -13.33 -22.96 11.50
C GLY A 477 -13.49 -21.46 11.25
N PRO A 478 -13.92 -20.69 12.26
CA PRO A 478 -13.98 -19.24 12.14
C PRO A 478 -12.58 -18.67 11.91
N TRP A 479 -12.51 -17.52 11.25
CA TRP A 479 -11.25 -16.80 11.08
C TRP A 479 -11.32 -15.48 11.81
N LYS A 480 -10.25 -15.18 12.53
CA LYS A 480 -10.08 -13.91 13.21
C LYS A 480 -9.13 -13.04 12.42
N ASN A 481 -9.57 -11.83 12.07
CA ASN A 481 -8.71 -10.83 11.45
C ASN A 481 -7.55 -10.48 12.40
N PRO A 482 -6.29 -10.73 12.01
CA PRO A 482 -5.13 -10.41 12.85
C PRO A 482 -4.84 -8.90 12.91
N GLU A 483 -5.34 -8.12 11.95
CA GLU A 483 -5.24 -6.65 11.92
C GLU A 483 -6.61 -5.99 11.69
N PRO A 484 -7.50 -6.07 12.70
CA PRO A 484 -8.80 -5.44 12.60
C PRO A 484 -8.66 -3.92 12.53
N ILE A 485 -9.38 -3.32 11.58
CA ILE A 485 -9.50 -1.86 11.50
C ILE A 485 -10.36 -1.39 12.67
N LYS A 486 -9.91 -0.33 13.36
CA LYS A 486 -10.69 0.33 14.41
C LYS A 486 -12.05 0.75 13.84
N ASP A 487 -13.13 0.40 14.54
CA ASP A 487 -14.54 0.67 14.18
C ASP A 487 -15.06 -0.09 12.94
N ALA A 488 -14.27 -0.99 12.35
CA ALA A 488 -14.70 -1.93 11.30
C ALA A 488 -13.89 -3.25 11.33
N PRO A 489 -13.89 -3.99 12.46
CA PRO A 489 -13.00 -5.14 12.68
C PRO A 489 -13.20 -6.31 11.70
N TRP A 490 -14.37 -6.36 11.04
CA TRP A 490 -14.71 -7.36 10.02
C TRP A 490 -14.07 -7.10 8.65
N LEU A 491 -13.56 -5.89 8.39
CA LEU A 491 -12.85 -5.56 7.16
C LEU A 491 -11.42 -6.09 7.24
N GLU A 492 -11.07 -7.00 6.32
CA GLU A 492 -9.71 -7.51 6.15
C GLU A 492 -8.91 -6.52 5.28
N PRO A 493 -7.82 -5.91 5.80
CA PRO A 493 -6.92 -5.12 4.99
C PRO A 493 -6.35 -5.97 3.85
N ARG A 494 -6.37 -5.45 2.62
CA ARG A 494 -5.75 -6.09 1.44
C ARG A 494 -6.14 -7.57 1.27
N SER A 495 -7.45 -7.85 1.17
CA SER A 495 -8.00 -9.20 0.87
C SER A 495 -8.22 -9.48 -0.63
N TYR A 496 -7.75 -8.57 -1.49
CA TYR A 496 -7.97 -8.61 -2.94
C TYR A 496 -6.93 -7.74 -3.70
N GLY A 497 -6.87 -7.93 -5.02
CA GLY A 497 -5.96 -7.19 -5.90
C GLY A 497 -4.53 -7.76 -5.88
N SER A 498 -3.60 -6.99 -6.45
CA SER A 498 -2.19 -7.34 -6.47
C SER A 498 -1.30 -6.11 -6.51
N LEU A 499 -0.04 -6.28 -6.13
CA LEU A 499 0.99 -5.24 -6.18
C LEU A 499 2.26 -5.82 -6.78
N THR A 500 2.91 -5.04 -7.64
CA THR A 500 4.20 -5.39 -8.22
C THR A 500 5.24 -4.35 -7.84
N LEU A 501 6.37 -4.78 -7.29
CA LEU A 501 7.48 -3.93 -6.90
C LEU A 501 8.75 -4.38 -7.62
N TRP A 502 9.59 -3.44 -8.05
CA TRP A 502 10.91 -3.72 -8.62
C TRP A 502 12.00 -3.01 -7.81
N GLU A 503 13.08 -3.69 -7.45
CA GLU A 503 14.19 -3.14 -6.66
C GLU A 503 15.52 -3.24 -7.41
N PRO A 504 16.30 -2.17 -7.57
CA PRO A 504 17.66 -2.29 -8.07
C PRO A 504 18.58 -2.84 -6.97
N ILE A 505 19.58 -3.63 -7.36
CA ILE A 505 20.55 -4.26 -6.45
C ILE A 505 21.96 -3.88 -6.89
N ALA A 506 22.76 -3.27 -6.01
CA ALA A 506 24.18 -3.00 -6.28
C ALA A 506 25.03 -3.09 -5.00
N TRP A 507 26.19 -3.76 -5.06
CA TRP A 507 27.14 -3.85 -3.94
C TRP A 507 28.55 -4.29 -4.39
N ILE A 508 29.57 -4.10 -3.54
CA ILE A 508 30.95 -4.54 -3.77
C ILE A 508 31.43 -5.42 -2.60
N ALA A 509 32.08 -6.54 -2.86
CA ALA A 509 32.84 -7.27 -1.85
C ALA A 509 34.17 -7.81 -2.39
N PRO A 510 35.16 -8.12 -1.52
CA PRO A 510 36.49 -8.54 -1.95
C PRO A 510 36.52 -9.69 -2.97
N ASP A 511 35.72 -10.73 -2.73
CA ASP A 511 35.78 -11.95 -3.55
C ASP A 511 34.91 -11.89 -4.82
N VAL A 512 33.72 -11.29 -4.70
CA VAL A 512 32.71 -11.22 -5.77
C VAL A 512 32.87 -9.95 -6.63
N GLY A 513 33.64 -8.97 -6.17
CA GLY A 513 33.77 -7.67 -6.81
C GLY A 513 32.45 -6.88 -6.82
N PHE A 514 32.30 -6.01 -7.82
CA PHE A 514 31.05 -5.26 -8.06
C PHE A 514 29.95 -6.19 -8.57
N VAL A 515 28.76 -6.05 -7.99
CA VAL A 515 27.54 -6.77 -8.39
C VAL A 515 26.47 -5.76 -8.77
N LEU A 516 25.82 -5.99 -9.92
CA LEU A 516 24.65 -5.23 -10.37
C LEU A 516 23.51 -6.19 -10.67
N GLY A 517 22.29 -5.87 -10.23
CA GLY A 517 21.13 -6.70 -10.40
C GLY A 517 19.81 -5.97 -10.19
N ALA A 518 18.73 -6.73 -10.28
CA ALA A 518 17.37 -6.27 -10.03
C ALA A 518 16.54 -7.38 -9.35
N GLY A 519 15.61 -6.98 -8.51
CA GLY A 519 14.57 -7.80 -7.92
C GLY A 519 13.19 -7.38 -8.42
N TRP A 520 12.29 -8.34 -8.54
CA TRP A 520 10.89 -8.16 -8.88
C TRP A 520 10.06 -8.97 -7.90
N THR A 521 9.10 -8.33 -7.22
CA THR A 521 8.19 -8.98 -6.28
C THR A 521 6.75 -8.70 -6.71
N HIS A 522 5.98 -9.76 -6.95
CA HIS A 522 4.54 -9.70 -7.23
C HIS A 522 3.76 -10.35 -6.10
N THR A 523 2.98 -9.54 -5.39
CA THR A 523 2.14 -9.95 -4.27
C THR A 523 0.69 -9.99 -4.72
N VAL A 524 0.03 -11.14 -4.55
CA VAL A 524 -1.40 -11.32 -4.79
C VAL A 524 -2.10 -11.47 -3.45
N TYR A 525 -3.12 -10.66 -3.24
CA TYR A 525 -3.91 -10.65 -2.02
C TYR A 525 -5.16 -11.53 -2.18
N GLY A 526 -5.68 -12.04 -1.07
CA GLY A 526 -6.84 -12.93 -1.11
C GLY A 526 -7.53 -13.11 0.24
N PHE A 527 -8.65 -13.81 0.21
CA PHE A 527 -9.49 -14.09 1.38
C PHE A 527 -8.70 -14.74 2.52
N ARG A 528 -8.75 -14.12 3.72
CA ARG A 528 -8.25 -14.68 4.99
C ARG A 528 -6.79 -15.13 4.89
N SER A 529 -5.97 -14.43 4.11
CA SER A 529 -4.63 -14.90 3.72
C SER A 529 -3.48 -14.01 4.19
N GLU A 530 -3.74 -13.16 5.17
CA GLU A 530 -2.78 -12.21 5.73
C GLU A 530 -1.36 -12.81 5.93
N PRO A 531 -0.29 -12.19 5.40
CA PRO A 531 -0.24 -10.89 4.71
C PRO A 531 -0.55 -10.90 3.21
N PHE A 532 -0.65 -12.06 2.59
CA PHE A 532 -0.94 -12.23 1.16
C PHE A 532 -1.33 -13.66 0.84
N ALA A 533 -2.10 -13.86 -0.22
CA ALA A 533 -2.39 -15.20 -0.72
C ALA A 533 -1.17 -15.82 -1.40
N GLN A 534 -0.46 -15.03 -2.21
CA GLN A 534 0.71 -15.47 -2.96
C GLN A 534 1.74 -14.34 -3.04
N GLU A 535 3.01 -14.68 -2.98
CA GLU A 535 4.11 -13.74 -3.24
C GLU A 535 5.17 -14.42 -4.09
N HIS A 536 5.53 -13.79 -5.19
CA HIS A 536 6.53 -14.24 -6.13
C HIS A 536 7.68 -13.25 -6.15
N THR A 537 8.87 -13.65 -5.74
CA THR A 537 10.06 -12.81 -5.77
C THR A 537 11.08 -13.43 -6.73
N LEU A 538 11.47 -12.68 -7.75
CA LEU A 538 12.53 -13.02 -8.70
C LEU A 538 13.69 -12.02 -8.52
N LYS A 539 14.89 -12.49 -8.23
CA LYS A 539 16.10 -11.68 -8.12
C LYS A 539 17.14 -12.17 -9.11
N ALA A 540 17.70 -11.26 -9.90
CA ALA A 540 18.78 -11.55 -10.82
C ALA A 540 19.93 -10.57 -10.59
N GLY A 541 21.17 -11.04 -10.64
CA GLY A 541 22.33 -10.17 -10.51
C GLY A 541 23.57 -10.77 -11.17
N TRP A 542 24.48 -9.89 -11.57
CA TRP A 542 25.74 -10.21 -12.23
C TRP A 542 26.92 -9.68 -11.44
N SER A 543 27.90 -10.56 -11.16
CA SER A 543 29.17 -10.24 -10.54
C SER A 543 30.23 -9.98 -11.62
N PHE A 544 30.85 -8.80 -11.58
CA PHE A 544 31.94 -8.43 -12.48
C PHE A 544 33.29 -8.96 -12.01
N GLY A 545 33.47 -9.21 -10.71
CA GLY A 545 34.70 -9.81 -10.17
C GLY A 545 34.86 -11.28 -10.55
N GLY A 546 33.76 -12.04 -10.55
CA GLY A 546 33.72 -13.45 -10.94
C GLY A 546 33.29 -13.71 -12.38
N SER A 547 32.76 -12.70 -13.08
CA SER A 547 32.09 -12.84 -14.39
C SER A 547 31.02 -13.94 -14.38
N SER A 548 30.18 -13.94 -13.33
CA SER A 548 29.14 -14.94 -13.12
C SER A 548 27.88 -14.32 -12.54
N GLY A 549 26.74 -14.97 -12.77
CA GLY A 549 25.43 -14.48 -12.37
C GLY A 549 24.78 -15.32 -11.28
N LYS A 550 23.75 -14.75 -10.66
CA LYS A 550 22.79 -15.44 -9.81
C LYS A 550 21.37 -15.05 -10.22
N VAL A 551 20.50 -16.05 -10.37
CA VAL A 551 19.06 -15.90 -10.48
C VAL A 551 18.42 -16.69 -9.35
N GLN A 552 17.50 -16.08 -8.62
CA GLN A 552 16.79 -16.68 -7.51
C GLN A 552 15.30 -16.39 -7.65
N TYR A 553 14.49 -17.41 -7.46
CA TYR A 553 13.04 -17.33 -7.40
C TYR A 553 12.55 -17.88 -6.05
N ASP A 554 11.73 -17.11 -5.36
CA ASP A 554 11.01 -17.53 -4.16
C ASP A 554 9.50 -17.35 -4.41
N GLY A 555 8.75 -18.45 -4.39
CA GLY A 555 7.29 -18.46 -4.45
C GLY A 555 6.70 -18.89 -3.11
N LEU A 556 5.89 -18.03 -2.50
CA LEU A 556 5.21 -18.29 -1.22
C LEU A 556 3.70 -18.30 -1.45
N PHE A 557 3.02 -19.31 -0.89
CA PHE A 557 1.58 -19.51 -1.07
C PHE A 557 0.94 -19.79 0.30
N ASN A 558 0.05 -18.91 0.76
CA ASN A 558 -0.66 -19.08 2.03
C ASN A 558 -2.05 -19.66 1.78
N ARG A 559 -2.48 -20.59 2.63
CA ARG A 559 -3.84 -21.11 2.59
C ARG A 559 -4.79 -20.15 3.33
N PRO A 560 -6.00 -19.87 2.80
CA PRO A 560 -7.00 -19.09 3.51
C PRO A 560 -7.24 -19.61 4.93
N GLY A 561 -7.29 -18.71 5.88
CA GLY A 561 -7.55 -18.93 7.30
C GLY A 561 -6.64 -19.93 8.01
N SER A 562 -5.51 -20.27 7.40
CA SER A 562 -4.63 -21.33 7.89
C SER A 562 -3.28 -20.78 8.32
N ARG A 563 -2.68 -21.45 9.31
CA ARG A 563 -1.27 -21.30 9.62
C ARG A 563 -0.38 -22.12 8.67
N LEU A 564 -0.95 -22.88 7.73
CA LEU A 564 -0.20 -23.67 6.78
C LEU A 564 -0.06 -22.95 5.44
N GLY A 565 1.13 -23.05 4.85
CA GLY A 565 1.44 -22.55 3.53
C GLY A 565 2.42 -23.45 2.80
N TYR A 566 2.79 -23.03 1.59
CA TYR A 566 3.77 -23.68 0.73
C TYR A 566 4.82 -22.67 0.31
N GLY A 567 6.03 -23.17 0.12
CA GLY A 567 7.14 -22.41 -0.44
C GLY A 567 7.79 -23.19 -1.57
N VAL A 568 8.29 -22.49 -2.56
CA VAL A 568 9.23 -23.03 -3.55
C VAL A 568 10.38 -22.06 -3.67
N ARG A 569 11.59 -22.52 -3.39
CA ARG A 569 12.81 -21.77 -3.63
C ARG A 569 13.58 -22.42 -4.77
N THR A 570 14.05 -21.61 -5.70
CA THR A 570 14.93 -22.05 -6.77
C THR A 570 16.04 -21.04 -6.95
N PHE A 571 17.27 -21.50 -7.17
CA PHE A 571 18.33 -20.59 -7.61
C PHE A 571 19.29 -21.26 -8.58
N LEU A 572 19.81 -20.45 -9.49
CA LEU A 572 20.91 -20.75 -10.38
C LEU A 572 22.00 -19.75 -10.07
N SER A 573 23.20 -20.21 -9.74
CA SER A 573 24.25 -19.31 -9.25
C SER A 573 25.64 -19.81 -9.60
N GLY A 574 26.47 -18.92 -10.13
CA GLY A 574 27.91 -19.12 -10.30
C GLY A 574 28.75 -18.39 -9.25
N VAL A 575 28.14 -17.98 -8.14
CA VAL A 575 28.77 -17.16 -7.08
C VAL A 575 28.55 -17.70 -5.67
N GLU A 576 27.97 -18.89 -5.47
CA GLU A 576 27.74 -19.45 -4.12
C GLU A 576 29.07 -19.79 -3.42
N GLN A 577 29.92 -20.56 -4.11
CA GLN A 577 31.23 -20.97 -3.62
C GLN A 577 32.29 -20.52 -4.62
N ILE A 578 33.03 -19.48 -4.24
CA ILE A 578 34.01 -18.79 -5.10
C ILE A 578 35.47 -19.00 -4.66
N ASN A 579 35.68 -19.64 -3.51
CA ASN A 579 37.00 -19.88 -2.92
C ASN A 579 37.06 -21.29 -2.28
N TYR A 580 38.25 -21.89 -2.28
CA TYR A 580 38.62 -23.12 -1.58
C TYR A 580 40.09 -23.06 -1.13
N PHE A 581 40.33 -23.14 0.18
CA PHE A 581 41.66 -23.06 0.80
C PHE A 581 42.14 -24.40 1.39
N GLY A 582 41.40 -25.49 1.14
CA GLY A 582 41.57 -26.76 1.86
C GLY A 582 40.63 -26.87 3.07
N LEU A 583 40.52 -28.09 3.62
CA LEU A 583 39.81 -28.35 4.87
C LEU A 583 40.78 -28.22 6.06
N GLY A 584 40.32 -27.59 7.13
CA GLY A 584 41.05 -27.40 8.38
C GLY A 584 40.95 -25.97 8.93
N ASN A 585 41.24 -25.85 10.23
CA ASN A 585 41.25 -24.57 10.94
C ASN A 585 42.59 -23.82 10.84
N GLU A 586 43.64 -24.48 10.33
CA GLU A 586 45.02 -23.95 10.27
C GLU A 586 45.61 -24.14 8.87
N THR A 587 44.76 -24.05 7.83
CA THR A 587 45.22 -24.14 6.44
C THR A 587 46.12 -22.95 6.10
N PRO A 588 47.23 -23.16 5.36
CA PRO A 588 48.20 -22.10 5.08
C PRO A 588 47.59 -21.00 4.20
N GLU A 589 47.92 -19.75 4.52
CA GLU A 589 47.55 -18.58 3.73
C GLU A 589 48.04 -18.74 2.29
N GLN A 590 47.21 -18.31 1.34
CA GLN A 590 47.50 -18.39 -0.08
C GLN A 590 47.74 -16.98 -0.63
N SER A 591 49.01 -16.64 -0.88
CA SER A 591 49.40 -15.32 -1.40
C SER A 591 48.94 -15.07 -2.85
N ASN A 592 48.65 -16.14 -3.61
CA ASN A 592 48.18 -16.05 -4.98
C ASN A 592 46.69 -16.42 -5.11
N LYS A 593 45.87 -15.46 -5.57
CA LYS A 593 44.43 -15.64 -5.80
C LYS A 593 44.09 -16.83 -6.69
N SER A 594 44.91 -17.16 -7.69
CA SER A 594 44.64 -18.29 -8.59
C SER A 594 44.69 -19.64 -7.88
N ARG A 595 45.34 -19.74 -6.71
CA ARG A 595 45.43 -20.98 -5.92
C ARG A 595 44.13 -21.29 -5.20
N TYR A 596 43.48 -20.30 -4.61
CA TYR A 596 42.27 -20.52 -3.81
C TYR A 596 40.98 -20.21 -4.54
N HIS A 597 40.99 -19.36 -5.57
CA HIS A 597 39.78 -19.01 -6.29
C HIS A 597 39.23 -20.24 -7.03
N SER A 598 38.01 -20.64 -6.69
CA SER A 598 37.34 -21.81 -7.26
C SER A 598 35.93 -21.43 -7.67
N ARG A 599 35.49 -21.76 -8.89
CA ARG A 599 34.11 -21.47 -9.31
C ARG A 599 33.23 -22.70 -9.12
N GLN A 600 32.13 -22.52 -8.38
CA GLN A 600 31.04 -23.48 -8.36
C GLN A 600 29.80 -22.89 -9.05
N SER A 601 29.25 -23.65 -9.99
CA SER A 601 27.90 -23.41 -10.54
C SER A 601 26.92 -24.31 -9.82
N VAL A 602 25.80 -23.76 -9.35
CA VAL A 602 24.78 -24.48 -8.58
C VAL A 602 23.41 -24.23 -9.17
N ILE A 603 22.60 -25.29 -9.27
CA ILE A 603 21.16 -25.23 -9.53
C ILE A 603 20.48 -25.96 -8.36
N SER A 604 19.51 -25.32 -7.71
CA SER A 604 18.75 -25.92 -6.60
C SER A 604 17.27 -25.67 -6.75
N LEU A 605 16.45 -26.66 -6.39
CA LEU A 605 15.00 -26.60 -6.27
C LEU A 605 14.58 -27.17 -4.91
N ALA A 606 13.89 -26.35 -4.11
CA ALA A 606 13.45 -26.69 -2.76
C ALA A 606 11.98 -26.32 -2.54
N PRO A 607 11.01 -27.21 -2.87
CA PRO A 607 9.64 -27.07 -2.41
C PRO A 607 9.55 -27.40 -0.91
N ALA A 608 8.71 -26.67 -0.18
CA ALA A 608 8.54 -26.85 1.26
C ALA A 608 7.11 -26.62 1.73
N LEU A 609 6.68 -27.40 2.73
CA LEU A 609 5.55 -27.06 3.57
C LEU A 609 5.99 -26.01 4.59
N ARG A 610 5.13 -25.02 4.87
CA ARG A 610 5.39 -23.94 5.80
C ARG A 610 4.31 -23.92 6.90
N TYR A 611 4.71 -23.80 8.16
CA TYR A 611 3.82 -23.55 9.29
C TYR A 611 4.14 -22.18 9.90
N ILE A 612 3.14 -21.30 9.98
CA ILE A 612 3.25 -19.88 10.25
C ILE A 612 2.28 -19.55 11.40
N PRO A 613 2.61 -19.88 12.65
CA PRO A 613 1.73 -19.62 13.78
C PRO A 613 1.61 -18.14 14.14
N SER A 614 2.56 -17.30 13.71
CA SER A 614 2.52 -15.85 13.84
C SER A 614 3.32 -15.18 12.72
N ARG A 615 3.20 -13.87 12.56
CA ARG A 615 4.00 -13.10 11.58
C ARG A 615 5.50 -13.12 11.85
N ALA A 616 5.87 -13.30 13.11
CA ALA A 616 7.27 -13.31 13.52
C ALA A 616 7.90 -14.69 13.46
N PHE A 617 7.12 -15.78 13.36
CA PHE A 617 7.64 -17.14 13.48
C PHE A 617 7.15 -18.04 12.36
N SER A 618 8.06 -18.75 11.70
CA SER A 618 7.71 -19.77 10.72
C SER A 618 8.62 -21.00 10.83
N ILE A 619 8.05 -22.15 10.49
CA ILE A 619 8.74 -23.43 10.34
C ILE A 619 8.57 -23.88 8.91
N THR A 620 9.63 -24.40 8.29
CA THR A 620 9.59 -24.94 6.93
C THR A 620 10.14 -26.36 6.92
N ILE A 621 9.54 -27.25 6.14
CA ILE A 621 10.08 -28.59 5.92
C ILE A 621 9.85 -29.02 4.47
N GLY A 622 10.86 -29.56 3.81
CA GLY A 622 10.72 -30.02 2.44
C GLY A 622 12.00 -30.57 1.83
N PRO A 623 11.90 -31.29 0.70
CA PRO A 623 13.07 -31.77 -0.02
C PRO A 623 13.81 -30.62 -0.70
N GLU A 624 15.12 -30.79 -0.90
CA GLU A 624 15.95 -30.02 -1.80
C GLU A 624 16.58 -30.97 -2.81
N ILE A 625 16.55 -30.59 -4.09
CA ILE A 625 17.32 -31.20 -5.16
C ILE A 625 18.38 -30.19 -5.57
N ARG A 626 19.65 -30.58 -5.58
CA ARG A 626 20.76 -29.70 -5.94
C ARG A 626 21.70 -30.39 -6.91
N TYR A 627 22.01 -29.70 -8.00
CA TYR A 627 23.12 -30.01 -8.88
C TYR A 627 24.22 -28.95 -8.69
N SER A 628 25.46 -29.38 -8.66
CA SER A 628 26.61 -28.48 -8.67
C SER A 628 27.71 -28.96 -9.59
N ARG A 629 28.45 -28.00 -10.14
CA ARG A 629 29.65 -28.23 -10.94
C ARG A 629 30.81 -27.40 -10.38
N SER A 630 31.93 -28.05 -10.08
CA SER A 630 33.10 -27.39 -9.50
C SER A 630 34.43 -27.95 -10.03
N GLY A 631 35.55 -27.40 -9.56
CA GLY A 631 36.89 -27.94 -9.84
C GLY A 631 37.39 -27.75 -11.28
N GLN A 632 36.89 -26.74 -12.01
CA GLN A 632 37.25 -26.50 -13.43
C GLN A 632 38.48 -25.60 -13.61
N THR A 633 38.99 -24.99 -12.53
CA THR A 633 40.07 -23.99 -12.58
C THR A 633 41.42 -24.67 -12.41
N ALA A 634 42.14 -24.91 -13.52
CA ALA A 634 43.48 -25.50 -13.51
C ALA A 634 44.45 -24.71 -12.60
N GLY A 635 45.26 -25.44 -11.82
CA GLY A 635 46.21 -24.86 -10.86
C GLY A 635 45.61 -24.35 -9.54
N SER A 636 44.29 -24.46 -9.35
CA SER A 636 43.66 -24.21 -8.05
C SER A 636 43.81 -25.41 -7.11
N LEU A 637 43.77 -25.16 -5.80
CA LEU A 637 43.79 -26.18 -4.76
C LEU A 637 42.64 -27.18 -4.92
N LEU A 638 41.45 -26.71 -5.33
CA LEU A 638 40.30 -27.59 -5.55
C LEU A 638 40.55 -28.55 -6.73
N PHE A 639 41.18 -28.07 -7.80
CA PHE A 639 41.54 -28.89 -8.97
C PHE A 639 42.64 -29.91 -8.63
N GLU A 640 43.59 -29.54 -7.77
CA GLU A 640 44.70 -30.41 -7.36
C GLU A 640 44.29 -31.46 -6.33
N GLN A 641 43.61 -31.04 -5.26
CA GLN A 641 43.26 -31.91 -4.14
C GLN A 641 42.05 -32.80 -4.44
N LYS A 642 41.13 -32.36 -5.32
CA LYS A 642 39.90 -33.07 -5.70
C LYS A 642 39.18 -33.72 -4.50
N PRO A 643 38.87 -32.95 -3.43
CA PRO A 643 38.11 -33.49 -2.30
C PRO A 643 36.75 -34.04 -2.77
N TYR A 644 36.17 -34.91 -1.95
CA TYR A 644 34.83 -35.44 -2.19
C TYR A 644 33.81 -34.32 -2.50
N GLY A 645 33.03 -34.48 -3.58
CA GLY A 645 32.14 -33.44 -4.10
C GLY A 645 32.71 -32.56 -5.23
N THR A 646 33.94 -32.84 -5.70
CA THR A 646 34.54 -32.11 -6.84
C THR A 646 34.02 -32.63 -8.18
N GLY A 647 33.80 -31.73 -9.15
CA GLY A 647 33.27 -32.07 -10.47
C GLY A 647 31.76 -31.86 -10.56
N ASP A 648 31.08 -32.68 -11.36
CA ASP A 648 29.62 -32.75 -11.42
C ASP A 648 29.09 -33.55 -10.23
N PHE A 649 28.14 -32.98 -9.50
CA PHE A 649 27.63 -33.58 -8.26
C PHE A 649 26.14 -33.27 -8.04
N ASN A 650 25.33 -34.31 -7.89
CA ASN A 650 23.90 -34.29 -7.66
C ASN A 650 23.58 -34.82 -6.27
N LEU A 651 22.71 -34.12 -5.54
CA LEU A 651 22.21 -34.57 -4.25
C LEU A 651 20.74 -34.25 -4.06
N VAL A 652 20.08 -35.09 -3.25
CA VAL A 652 18.76 -34.84 -2.67
C VAL A 652 18.91 -34.75 -1.16
N ALA A 653 18.27 -33.78 -0.53
CA ALA A 653 18.26 -33.62 0.92
C ALA A 653 16.83 -33.39 1.42
N LEU A 654 16.54 -33.77 2.65
CA LEU A 654 15.39 -33.27 3.40
C LEU A 654 15.86 -32.13 4.29
N ARG A 655 15.25 -30.95 4.17
CA ARG A 655 15.56 -29.77 5.00
C ARG A 655 14.40 -29.38 5.89
N GLY A 656 14.72 -29.07 7.15
CA GLY A 656 13.86 -28.37 8.09
C GLY A 656 14.46 -27.01 8.43
N GLY A 657 13.63 -25.99 8.63
CA GLY A 657 14.03 -24.64 8.96
C GLY A 657 13.08 -24.00 9.95
N VAL A 658 13.60 -23.13 10.82
CA VAL A 658 12.85 -22.29 11.76
C VAL A 658 13.36 -20.87 11.63
N GLU A 659 12.43 -19.93 11.52
CA GLU A 659 12.70 -18.50 11.47
C GLU A 659 11.88 -17.79 12.54
N LEU A 660 12.54 -16.99 13.38
CA LEU A 660 11.94 -16.04 14.29
C LEU A 660 12.47 -14.64 13.94
N ASP A 661 11.65 -13.80 13.34
CA ASP A 661 11.96 -12.39 13.06
C ASP A 661 11.01 -11.46 13.84
N THR A 662 11.53 -10.89 14.93
CA THR A 662 10.83 -9.88 15.73
C THR A 662 11.30 -8.46 15.41
N ARG A 663 12.17 -8.31 14.39
CA ARG A 663 12.73 -7.00 14.04
C ARG A 663 11.63 -6.11 13.49
N LYS A 664 11.50 -4.92 14.09
CA LYS A 664 10.71 -3.84 13.50
C LYS A 664 11.48 -3.24 12.33
N THR A 665 11.19 -3.68 11.11
CA THR A 665 11.82 -3.15 9.88
C THR A 665 10.85 -2.22 9.17
N SER A 666 11.32 -1.03 8.78
CA SER A 666 10.57 -0.18 7.86
C SER A 666 10.73 -0.72 6.45
N ARG A 667 9.62 -0.92 5.74
CA ARG A 667 9.65 -1.05 4.28
C ARG A 667 9.44 0.29 3.57
N THR A 668 9.20 1.35 4.34
CA THR A 668 9.03 2.72 3.84
C THR A 668 10.37 3.23 3.32
N SER A 669 10.40 3.66 2.06
CA SER A 669 11.53 4.34 1.43
C SER A 669 11.35 5.86 1.47
N VAL A 670 12.43 6.63 1.25
CA VAL A 670 12.35 8.09 1.08
C VAL A 670 11.33 8.42 0.01
N LEU A 671 11.31 7.62 -1.06
CA LEU A 671 10.43 7.83 -2.19
C LEU A 671 8.95 7.66 -1.79
N ASP A 672 8.65 6.73 -0.88
CA ASP A 672 7.31 6.56 -0.29
C ASP A 672 6.94 7.74 0.63
N VAL A 673 7.91 8.22 1.41
CA VAL A 673 7.74 9.40 2.29
C VAL A 673 7.51 10.67 1.46
N THR A 674 8.26 10.88 0.36
CA THR A 674 8.11 12.02 -0.54
C THR A 674 6.84 11.96 -1.38
N SER A 675 6.26 10.77 -1.58
CA SER A 675 4.96 10.60 -2.23
C SER A 675 3.78 10.70 -1.26
N GLY A 676 4.01 11.14 -0.02
CA GLY A 676 2.94 11.38 0.95
C GLY A 676 2.37 10.13 1.61
N VAL A 677 3.02 8.97 1.52
CA VAL A 677 2.61 7.78 2.27
C VAL A 677 2.85 8.07 3.75
N PRO A 678 1.82 8.01 4.63
CA PRO A 678 2.03 8.17 6.05
C PRO A 678 3.04 7.11 6.52
N ALA A 679 4.22 7.58 6.92
CA ALA A 679 5.16 6.71 7.63
C ALA A 679 4.47 6.39 8.95
N GLY A 680 3.81 5.22 9.04
CA GLY A 680 3.20 4.77 10.28
C GLY A 680 4.21 4.88 11.44
N ASP A 681 3.69 5.06 12.66
CA ASP A 681 4.41 5.49 13.88
C ASP A 681 5.69 4.70 14.25
N ALA A 682 6.08 3.67 13.50
CA ALA A 682 7.09 2.72 13.91
C ALA A 682 8.51 2.87 13.32
N ALA A 683 8.80 3.57 12.21
CA ALA A 683 10.05 3.21 11.50
C ALA A 683 10.75 4.21 10.55
N ALA A 684 10.58 5.53 10.67
CA ALA A 684 11.27 6.45 9.74
C ALA A 684 12.76 6.73 10.08
N ASP A 685 13.23 6.55 11.33
CA ASP A 685 14.64 6.87 11.67
C ASP A 685 15.41 5.79 12.44
N LEU A 686 14.85 4.59 12.64
CA LEU A 686 15.62 3.50 13.26
C LEU A 686 16.57 2.88 12.22
N PRO A 687 17.85 2.61 12.55
CA PRO A 687 18.65 1.69 11.75
C PRO A 687 17.89 0.34 11.67
N PRO A 688 18.18 -0.55 10.70
CA PRO A 688 17.42 -1.76 10.48
C PRO A 688 17.25 -2.55 11.78
N GLY A 689 16.00 -2.63 12.24
CA GLY A 689 15.53 -3.44 13.36
C GLY A 689 15.95 -2.98 14.76
N ARG A 690 14.97 -2.81 15.65
CA ARG A 690 15.13 -3.27 17.05
C ARG A 690 14.46 -4.63 17.13
N GLY A 691 15.07 -5.58 17.82
CA GLY A 691 14.53 -6.92 17.98
C GLY A 691 15.55 -8.02 17.69
N LEU A 692 15.04 -9.22 17.42
CA LEU A 692 15.79 -10.45 17.24
C LEU A 692 15.48 -11.07 15.87
N LEU A 693 16.50 -11.58 15.20
CA LEU A 693 16.38 -12.53 14.11
C LEU A 693 17.07 -13.82 14.54
N ALA A 694 16.32 -14.92 14.66
CA ALA A 694 16.87 -16.25 14.85
C ALA A 694 16.53 -17.12 13.64
N LEU A 695 17.54 -17.78 13.10
CA LEU A 695 17.44 -18.73 12.01
C LEU A 695 18.07 -20.04 12.46
N ALA A 696 17.40 -21.15 12.22
CA ALA A 696 17.97 -22.47 12.43
C ALA A 696 17.51 -23.39 11.30
N SER A 697 18.40 -24.25 10.81
CA SER A 697 18.05 -25.32 9.89
C SER A 697 18.74 -26.62 10.25
N ALA A 698 18.10 -27.70 9.84
CA ALA A 698 18.64 -29.05 9.87
C ALA A 698 18.43 -29.69 8.50
N SER A 699 19.35 -30.52 8.06
CA SER A 699 19.21 -31.29 6.83
C SER A 699 19.75 -32.70 6.97
N VAL A 700 19.10 -33.64 6.30
CA VAL A 700 19.58 -35.01 6.12
C VAL A 700 19.68 -35.28 4.63
N THR A 701 20.86 -35.68 4.19
CA THR A 701 21.16 -36.02 2.81
C THR A 701 21.43 -37.53 2.74
N PRO A 702 20.49 -38.35 2.25
CA PRO A 702 20.69 -39.79 2.13
C PRO A 702 21.78 -40.14 1.11
N GLY A 703 22.38 -41.32 1.25
CA GLY A 703 23.26 -41.92 0.24
C GLY A 703 22.49 -42.26 -1.03
N ALA A 704 22.35 -41.28 -1.92
CA ALA A 704 21.64 -41.36 -3.18
C ALA A 704 22.27 -40.41 -4.21
N TRP A 705 22.20 -40.79 -5.48
CA TRP A 705 22.88 -40.11 -6.59
C TRP A 705 24.41 -40.08 -6.35
N ASP A 706 25.04 -38.90 -6.30
CA ASP A 706 26.49 -38.79 -6.10
C ASP A 706 26.88 -38.80 -4.60
N VAL A 707 25.89 -38.88 -3.70
CA VAL A 707 26.10 -38.99 -2.26
C VAL A 707 26.44 -40.45 -1.88
N THR A 708 27.63 -40.70 -1.34
CA THR A 708 28.13 -42.05 -1.01
C THR A 708 27.49 -42.57 0.27
N GLU A 709 27.51 -41.78 1.32
CA GLU A 709 26.97 -42.11 2.63
C GLU A 709 26.00 -41.03 3.13
N THR A 710 25.07 -41.43 4.00
CA THR A 710 24.13 -40.47 4.56
C THR A 710 24.86 -39.51 5.50
N TYR A 711 24.75 -38.22 5.24
CA TYR A 711 25.25 -37.18 6.14
C TYR A 711 24.13 -36.24 6.56
N SER A 712 24.35 -35.54 7.66
CA SER A 712 23.41 -34.54 8.17
C SER A 712 24.14 -33.25 8.53
N ALA A 713 23.39 -32.15 8.55
CA ALA A 713 23.89 -30.86 8.98
C ALA A 713 22.87 -30.14 9.85
N ILE A 714 23.36 -29.40 10.83
CA ILE A 714 22.60 -28.45 11.62
C ILE A 714 23.32 -27.12 11.55
N ASP A 715 22.61 -26.05 11.25
CA ASP A 715 23.16 -24.70 11.22
C ASP A 715 22.17 -23.70 11.79
N GLY A 716 22.67 -22.55 12.23
CA GLY A 716 21.81 -21.51 12.74
C GLY A 716 22.57 -20.25 13.12
N SER A 717 21.82 -19.18 13.32
CA SER A 717 22.33 -17.94 13.88
C SER A 717 21.26 -17.16 14.60
N ILE A 718 21.66 -16.40 15.61
CA ILE A 718 20.82 -15.46 16.33
C ILE A 718 21.50 -14.09 16.23
N ALA A 719 20.75 -13.10 15.74
CA ALA A 719 21.16 -11.71 15.68
C ALA A 719 20.24 -10.84 16.54
N ALA A 720 20.84 -10.01 17.39
CA ALA A 720 20.14 -9.10 18.27
C ALA A 720 20.52 -7.65 17.97
N TYR A 721 19.50 -6.78 17.95
CA TYR A 721 19.65 -5.36 17.65
C TYR A 721 19.04 -4.52 18.77
N ILE A 722 19.92 -3.85 19.50
CA ILE A 722 19.56 -3.05 20.68
C ILE A 722 20.10 -1.63 20.48
N GLY A 723 19.33 -0.63 20.88
CA GLY A 723 19.76 0.76 20.81
C GLY A 723 18.63 1.71 20.43
N ASN A 724 19.00 2.88 19.93
CA ASN A 724 18.11 3.94 19.48
C ASN A 724 18.56 4.46 18.10
N THR A 725 18.08 5.64 17.68
CA THR A 725 18.40 6.24 16.38
C THR A 725 19.85 6.75 16.28
N HIS A 726 20.54 6.94 17.42
CA HIS A 726 21.90 7.47 17.48
C HIS A 726 22.94 6.39 17.69
N VAL A 727 22.67 5.43 18.58
CA VAL A 727 23.61 4.34 18.89
C VAL A 727 22.87 3.01 18.81
N GLN A 728 23.43 2.07 18.07
CA GLN A 728 22.90 0.72 17.95
C GLN A 728 24.03 -0.30 18.12
N LEU A 729 23.81 -1.25 19.02
CA LEU A 729 24.59 -2.45 19.16
C LEU A 729 23.89 -3.57 18.36
N ALA A 730 24.63 -4.18 17.45
CA ALA A 730 24.23 -5.39 16.74
C ALA A 730 25.18 -6.51 17.14
N SER A 731 24.64 -7.63 17.59
CA SER A 731 25.43 -8.83 17.90
C SER A 731 24.85 -10.02 17.15
N ARG A 732 25.71 -10.88 16.63
CA ARG A 732 25.32 -12.13 15.97
C ARG A 732 26.21 -13.25 16.47
N ILE A 733 25.60 -14.38 16.80
CA ILE A 733 26.29 -15.65 16.98
C ILE A 733 25.70 -16.66 15.99
N GLY A 734 26.54 -17.50 15.41
CA GLY A 734 26.05 -18.55 14.53
C GLY A 734 27.08 -19.65 14.32
N GLY A 735 26.63 -20.76 13.78
CA GLY A 735 27.47 -21.92 13.56
C GLY A 735 26.80 -22.95 12.67
N LYS A 736 27.60 -23.95 12.31
CA LYS A 736 27.18 -25.10 11.50
C LYS A 736 27.95 -26.32 11.97
N ARG A 737 27.29 -27.47 12.04
CA ARG A 737 27.89 -28.78 12.30
C ARG A 737 27.38 -29.79 11.29
N LEU A 738 28.29 -30.58 10.72
CA LEU A 738 28.02 -31.73 9.88
C LEU A 738 28.36 -33.03 10.61
N PHE A 739 27.68 -34.10 10.22
CA PHE A 739 27.85 -35.45 10.74
C PHE A 739 27.85 -36.45 9.57
N GLY A 740 28.85 -37.32 9.49
CA GLY A 740 29.06 -38.25 8.36
C GLY A 740 30.03 -37.69 7.31
N GLU A 741 30.28 -38.46 6.24
CA GLU A 741 31.09 -38.02 5.09
C GLU A 741 30.28 -37.04 4.22
N TYR A 742 30.78 -35.82 4.02
CA TYR A 742 30.07 -34.76 3.31
C TYR A 742 30.91 -34.15 2.17
N PRO A 743 30.28 -33.68 1.09
CA PRO A 743 31.00 -33.02 0.01
C PRO A 743 31.56 -31.66 0.46
N TRP A 744 32.73 -31.28 -0.07
CA TRP A 744 33.50 -30.10 0.37
C TRP A 744 32.69 -28.78 0.37
N PHE A 745 31.75 -28.61 -0.56
CA PHE A 745 30.94 -27.39 -0.69
C PHE A 745 29.87 -27.27 0.41
N ASP A 746 29.59 -28.34 1.14
CA ASP A 746 28.70 -28.32 2.31
C ASP A 746 29.48 -28.13 3.62
N ALA A 747 30.81 -28.07 3.61
CA ALA A 747 31.63 -27.88 4.80
C ALA A 747 31.20 -26.64 5.61
N ALA A 748 31.27 -26.73 6.93
CA ALA A 748 31.09 -25.61 7.84
C ALA A 748 32.26 -24.65 7.69
N SER A 749 32.02 -23.35 7.54
CA SER A 749 33.08 -22.41 7.20
C SER A 749 32.96 -21.05 7.88
N ILE A 750 34.09 -20.38 8.03
CA ILE A 750 34.20 -18.98 8.46
C ILE A 750 34.98 -18.17 7.43
N GLY A 751 34.72 -16.87 7.40
CA GLY A 751 35.36 -15.90 6.50
C GLY A 751 34.36 -15.19 5.60
N GLY A 752 34.69 -13.98 5.18
CA GLY A 752 33.83 -13.16 4.35
C GLY A 752 32.66 -12.57 5.14
N ARG A 753 31.46 -13.16 5.07
CA ARG A 753 30.21 -12.59 5.64
C ARG A 753 30.04 -12.82 7.13
N ASN A 754 30.54 -13.93 7.67
CA ASN A 754 30.41 -14.33 9.07
C ASN A 754 31.69 -14.07 9.90
N ASP A 755 32.80 -13.74 9.26
CA ASP A 755 34.04 -13.29 9.89
C ASP A 755 34.78 -12.34 8.93
N ARG A 756 34.73 -11.03 9.21
CA ARG A 756 35.33 -10.01 8.34
C ARG A 756 36.86 -10.03 8.47
N GLY A 757 37.59 -9.51 7.49
CA GLY A 757 39.06 -9.53 7.53
C GLY A 757 39.68 -10.85 7.03
N TYR A 758 38.84 -11.87 6.80
CA TYR A 758 39.21 -13.08 6.06
C TYR A 758 38.39 -13.20 4.76
N HIS A 759 38.97 -13.84 3.75
CA HIS A 759 38.28 -14.18 2.50
C HIS A 759 37.10 -15.12 2.75
N SER A 760 36.08 -15.12 1.89
CA SER A 760 34.95 -16.05 2.04
C SER A 760 35.40 -17.50 2.00
N HIS A 761 34.85 -18.31 2.91
CA HIS A 761 35.20 -19.73 3.09
C HIS A 761 36.70 -19.98 3.34
N ARG A 762 37.36 -19.07 4.07
CA ARG A 762 38.80 -19.13 4.34
C ARG A 762 39.19 -20.38 5.12
N PHE A 763 38.40 -20.76 6.12
CA PHE A 763 38.58 -21.98 6.90
C PHE A 763 37.30 -22.81 6.79
N ALA A 764 37.45 -24.13 6.64
CA ALA A 764 36.33 -25.04 6.38
C ALA A 764 36.54 -26.42 7.04
N GLY A 765 35.48 -27.04 7.56
CA GLY A 765 35.55 -28.35 8.23
C GLY A 765 34.17 -28.86 8.64
N ASP A 766 34.14 -29.79 9.59
CA ASP A 766 32.90 -30.43 10.06
C ASP A 766 32.07 -29.49 10.92
N GLY A 767 32.70 -28.56 11.63
CA GLY A 767 32.06 -27.64 12.56
C GLY A 767 32.55 -26.22 12.38
N SER A 768 31.69 -25.25 12.63
CA SER A 768 32.06 -23.83 12.72
C SER A 768 31.22 -23.12 13.77
N LEU A 769 31.82 -22.11 14.40
CA LEU A 769 31.18 -21.19 15.33
C LEU A 769 31.81 -19.82 15.11
N TYR A 770 30.98 -18.80 15.00
CA TYR A 770 31.42 -17.42 14.84
C TYR A 770 30.59 -16.49 15.71
N GLY A 771 31.21 -15.40 16.13
CA GLY A 771 30.60 -14.30 16.84
C GLY A 771 30.96 -12.98 16.19
N ASN A 772 29.98 -12.09 16.06
CA ASN A 772 30.15 -10.76 15.51
C ASN A 772 29.53 -9.76 16.48
N VAL A 773 30.27 -8.71 16.84
CA VAL A 773 29.74 -7.58 17.61
C VAL A 773 30.06 -6.31 16.85
N GLU A 774 29.05 -5.49 16.62
CA GLU A 774 29.15 -4.23 15.89
C GLU A 774 28.44 -3.12 16.66
N ILE A 775 29.13 -2.01 16.86
CA ILE A 775 28.55 -0.76 17.36
C ILE A 775 28.46 0.25 16.23
N ARG A 776 27.29 0.88 16.11
CA ARG A 776 26.96 1.89 15.12
C ARG A 776 26.65 3.17 15.86
N MET A 777 27.32 4.25 15.50
CA MET A 777 27.10 5.57 16.08
C MET A 777 26.81 6.56 14.97
N TYR A 778 25.63 7.18 14.98
CA TYR A 778 25.22 8.24 14.06
C TYR A 778 25.37 9.59 14.76
N PHE A 779 26.03 10.54 14.10
CA PHE A 779 26.36 11.83 14.70
C PHE A 779 25.40 12.94 14.26
N GLY A 780 25.11 13.83 15.21
CA GLY A 780 24.39 15.08 14.97
C GLY A 780 22.94 14.88 14.50
N PRO A 781 22.23 16.00 14.29
CA PRO A 781 20.98 16.00 13.55
C PRO A 781 21.26 15.62 12.08
N PRO A 782 20.24 15.16 11.35
CA PRO A 782 20.31 14.96 9.91
C PRO A 782 20.97 16.14 9.19
N ARG A 783 21.91 15.89 8.28
CA ARG A 783 22.44 16.95 7.41
C ARG A 783 21.55 17.06 6.17
N PHE A 784 21.09 18.27 5.89
CA PHE A 784 20.13 18.59 4.83
C PHE A 784 20.78 19.18 3.57
N SER A 785 22.10 19.12 3.44
CA SER A 785 22.88 19.72 2.34
C SER A 785 22.99 18.83 1.08
N SER A 786 22.26 17.72 1.00
CA SER A 786 22.30 16.74 -0.11
C SER A 786 20.88 16.41 -0.60
N VAL A 787 20.79 15.69 -1.73
CA VAL A 787 19.57 15.16 -2.34
C VAL A 787 18.84 14.16 -1.43
N PHE A 788 19.32 13.84 -0.21
CA PHE A 788 18.64 13.05 0.84
C PHE A 788 19.04 13.59 2.22
N PRO A 789 18.14 13.71 3.23
CA PRO A 789 18.59 13.88 4.61
C PRO A 789 19.43 12.68 5.00
N VAL A 790 20.69 12.90 5.31
CA VAL A 790 21.62 11.81 5.63
C VAL A 790 22.15 11.95 7.05
N ARG A 791 22.24 10.82 7.74
CA ARG A 791 23.01 10.70 8.97
C ARG A 791 24.33 10.03 8.63
N PHE A 792 25.41 10.72 8.92
CA PHE A 792 26.73 10.12 8.91
C PHE A 792 26.99 9.47 10.25
N GLY A 793 27.73 8.38 10.23
CA GLY A 793 28.09 7.66 11.43
C GLY A 793 29.40 6.92 11.28
N LEU A 794 29.84 6.35 12.39
CA LEU A 794 30.90 5.37 12.41
C LEU A 794 30.33 4.01 12.74
N VAL A 795 31.02 2.99 12.24
CA VAL A 795 30.85 1.62 12.66
C VAL A 795 32.18 1.12 13.20
N GLY A 796 32.13 0.44 14.33
CA GLY A 796 33.24 -0.34 14.86
C GLY A 796 32.77 -1.77 15.11
N PHE A 797 33.61 -2.75 14.83
CA PHE A 797 33.24 -4.14 15.03
C PHE A 797 34.43 -5.02 15.36
N VAL A 798 34.10 -6.13 16.03
CA VAL A 798 34.99 -7.25 16.28
C VAL A 798 34.26 -8.52 15.85
N ASP A 799 34.95 -9.35 15.09
CA ASP A 799 34.47 -10.68 14.74
C ASP A 799 35.49 -11.72 15.23
N THR A 800 35.01 -12.94 15.41
CA THR A 800 35.89 -14.08 15.64
C THR A 800 35.19 -15.34 15.18
N GLY A 801 35.96 -16.25 14.60
CA GLY A 801 35.46 -17.53 14.17
C GLY A 801 36.43 -18.65 14.51
N ARG A 802 35.88 -19.86 14.57
CA ARG A 802 36.66 -21.09 14.59
C ARG A 802 35.95 -22.18 13.81
N VAL A 803 36.77 -23.04 13.20
CA VAL A 803 36.36 -24.27 12.53
C VAL A 803 36.93 -25.48 13.28
N TRP A 804 36.23 -26.62 13.18
CA TRP A 804 36.66 -27.91 13.68
C TRP A 804 36.63 -28.93 12.54
N LEU A 805 37.65 -29.77 12.48
CA LEU A 805 37.77 -30.89 11.54
C LEU A 805 38.24 -32.13 12.29
N GLU A 806 37.60 -33.26 12.05
CA GLU A 806 37.95 -34.56 12.63
C GLU A 806 39.40 -34.94 12.29
N GLY A 807 40.12 -35.49 13.27
CA GLY A 807 41.55 -35.78 13.16
C GLY A 807 42.47 -34.56 13.31
N GLN A 808 41.94 -33.32 13.37
CA GLN A 808 42.73 -32.12 13.62
C GLN A 808 42.58 -31.64 15.07
N THR A 809 43.71 -31.47 15.78
CA THR A 809 43.74 -30.72 17.04
C THR A 809 44.22 -29.30 16.76
N SER A 810 43.32 -28.34 16.88
CA SER A 810 43.62 -26.90 16.80
C SER A 810 42.99 -26.20 17.99
N HIS A 811 43.62 -25.17 18.53
CA HIS A 811 43.01 -24.28 19.54
C HIS A 811 42.84 -22.85 19.02
N GLN A 812 43.16 -22.62 17.75
CA GLN A 812 43.21 -21.30 17.14
C GLN A 812 41.80 -20.75 16.91
N TRP A 813 41.59 -19.54 17.43
CA TRP A 813 40.50 -18.67 17.03
C TRP A 813 41.04 -17.63 16.06
N HIS A 814 40.19 -17.19 15.13
CA HIS A 814 40.55 -16.23 14.09
C HIS A 814 39.86 -14.90 14.39
N PRO A 815 40.42 -14.07 15.31
CA PRO A 815 39.83 -12.77 15.61
C PRO A 815 40.11 -11.77 14.48
N SER A 816 39.15 -10.91 14.25
CA SER A 816 39.30 -9.76 13.37
C SER A 816 38.65 -8.53 13.99
N ALA A 817 39.14 -7.37 13.61
CA ALA A 817 38.57 -6.11 14.04
C ALA A 817 38.56 -5.12 12.89
N GLY A 818 37.63 -4.18 12.94
CA GLY A 818 37.52 -3.19 11.89
C GLY A 818 36.60 -2.05 12.24
N GLY A 819 36.54 -1.13 11.30
CA GLY A 819 35.70 0.04 11.42
C GLY A 819 35.52 0.73 10.09
N GLY A 820 34.62 1.69 10.08
CA GLY A 820 34.28 2.38 8.84
C GLY A 820 33.30 3.51 9.02
N LEU A 821 32.91 4.05 7.88
CA LEU A 821 31.94 5.11 7.76
C LEU A 821 30.56 4.52 7.44
N LEU A 822 29.54 5.07 8.07
CA LEU A 822 28.14 4.84 7.76
C LEU A 822 27.55 6.09 7.14
N MET A 823 26.71 5.90 6.13
CA MET A 823 25.81 6.92 5.62
C MET A 823 24.42 6.31 5.53
N LYS A 824 23.49 6.89 6.28
CA LYS A 824 22.09 6.46 6.30
C LYS A 824 21.21 7.56 5.73
N PRO A 825 20.63 7.38 4.54
CA PRO A 825 19.49 8.16 4.11
C PRO A 825 18.34 7.89 5.08
N ILE A 826 17.88 8.93 5.77
CA ILE A 826 16.79 8.82 6.74
C ILE A 826 15.57 8.31 6.00
N GLY A 827 14.62 7.66 6.69
CA GLY A 827 13.33 7.30 6.08
C GLY A 827 13.46 6.15 5.09
N THR A 828 14.62 5.52 5.06
CA THR A 828 14.89 4.29 4.31
C THR A 828 15.41 3.21 5.24
N GLY A 829 15.24 1.95 4.84
CA GLY A 829 16.01 0.84 5.39
C GLY A 829 17.46 0.76 4.87
N ILE A 830 17.88 1.68 3.99
CA ILE A 830 19.20 1.66 3.37
C ILE A 830 20.23 2.21 4.35
N VAL A 831 21.30 1.46 4.55
CA VAL A 831 22.53 1.98 5.16
C VAL A 831 23.69 1.70 4.25
N LEU A 832 24.36 2.74 3.78
CA LEU A 832 25.58 2.63 3.01
C LEU A 832 26.75 2.56 3.99
N ARG A 833 27.65 1.62 3.76
CA ARG A 833 28.83 1.43 4.59
C ARG A 833 30.08 1.29 3.73
N ALA A 834 31.16 1.89 4.21
CA ALA A 834 32.51 1.66 3.72
C ALA A 834 33.37 1.33 4.93
N ALA A 835 33.84 0.09 5.03
CA ALA A 835 34.55 -0.39 6.20
C ALA A 835 35.75 -1.26 5.82
N VAL A 836 36.81 -1.16 6.63
CA VAL A 836 37.98 -2.02 6.56
C VAL A 836 37.95 -2.95 7.76
N ALA A 837 38.25 -4.23 7.53
CA ALA A 837 38.45 -5.21 8.59
C ALA A 837 39.82 -5.86 8.41
N ALA A 838 40.55 -6.05 9.50
CA ALA A 838 41.84 -6.73 9.50
C ALA A 838 41.77 -7.98 10.38
N GLY A 839 42.17 -9.11 9.81
CA GLY A 839 42.52 -10.33 10.54
C GLY A 839 44.04 -10.53 10.53
N SER A 840 44.48 -11.76 10.81
CA SER A 840 45.90 -12.11 10.73
C SER A 840 46.49 -12.06 9.31
N GLU A 841 45.65 -12.11 8.27
CA GLU A 841 46.03 -12.11 6.85
C GLU A 841 45.95 -10.72 6.20
N GLY A 842 45.80 -9.67 7.02
CA GLY A 842 45.77 -8.29 6.57
C GLY A 842 44.37 -7.71 6.34
N PRO A 843 44.28 -6.48 5.80
CA PRO A 843 43.04 -5.73 5.70
C PRO A 843 42.23 -6.04 4.43
N LEU A 844 40.91 -6.15 4.59
CA LEU A 844 39.94 -6.28 3.50
C LEU A 844 38.92 -5.14 3.52
N LEU A 845 38.59 -4.61 2.33
CA LEU A 845 37.64 -3.52 2.12
C LEU A 845 36.24 -4.03 1.81
N TYR A 846 35.23 -3.48 2.48
CA TYR A 846 33.82 -3.79 2.27
C TYR A 846 33.03 -2.51 1.98
N ILE A 847 32.37 -2.45 0.82
CA ILE A 847 31.52 -1.31 0.42
C ILE A 847 30.15 -1.83 -0.07
N GLY A 848 29.06 -1.36 0.52
CA GLY A 848 27.74 -1.74 0.03
C GLY A 848 26.58 -1.12 0.81
N SER A 849 25.37 -1.53 0.45
CA SER A 849 24.12 -1.14 1.10
C SER A 849 23.57 -2.23 2.03
N GLY A 850 22.91 -1.81 3.10
CA GLY A 850 22.35 -2.67 4.13
C GLY A 850 23.40 -3.14 5.15
N PHE A 851 22.91 -3.85 6.16
CA PHE A 851 23.78 -4.58 7.09
C PHE A 851 23.83 -6.05 6.72
N ARG A 852 24.91 -6.74 7.08
CA ARG A 852 25.12 -8.16 6.73
C ARG A 852 24.28 -9.14 7.55
N PHE A 853 23.69 -8.66 8.63
CA PHE A 853 22.87 -9.43 9.56
C PHE A 853 21.40 -9.05 9.37
#